data_AF-H2LHS6-F1
#
_entry.id   AF-H2LHS6-F1
#
_cell.length_a   1.000
_cell.length_b   1.000
_cell.length_c   1.000
_cell.angle_alpha   90.00
_cell.angle_beta   90.00
_cell.angle_gamma   90.00
#
_symmetry.space_group_name_H-M   'P 1'
#
loop_
_entity.id
_entity.type
_entity.pdbx_description
1 polymer ?
#
loop_
_entity_poly.entity_id
_entity_poly.type
_entity_poly.pdbx_seq_one_letter_code
_entity_poly.pdbx_strand_id
1 'polypeptide(L)'
;MPGHLSVPACSLVYLLLLGFCWNKAACSRRGGMSIWQPPRTNPVITDQSLLHGTFPPGFLWGSGTSAFQTEGAWNQDGKGTSIWDFFTHSSTGGNSKGDTADVVSDSYNCWEEDVEALDYLGARAYSFSLSWPRLFPDGNAAGKPNAVAVEHYSSLIERLLEKKIQPIVTLYHSDLPQVLQEQYGGWKNEKLVELFEAYARFCFHTFGSRVKHWLTIHNPYLAAVQGYGTGVHAPGEKGGFSGSLIVAHNLIRAHARAWYIYDSHFRASQKGKVSIVLGSHWVEPQRGEATAANVDSCQQSIEAVLGWFAGPIFGEGNYPDSLRKKYGRLLPTFTPEEKLWVKKSADFFALSFGPNNLRLGRDLVHHGQTVTPDLHRLLNWIKLEYGDLRVLVAEAGWFSEASVGREDTVAIYLMKNFINQVLKAVKLDGVQVFGYVAWSLVDGFEWNYGYSIRRGLFYVDFNQPGCGRTPKTSAKYYRQVVADNGFHSDEPSTEVKGHFPCNFHWGIADSTLQVHFHPYSPQFNDPLLYRWNLTGDGSLHPVPGVKLQTRPAQCTDYQFIPSHLRMLASTGASHYRFALNWTLILPKGDRSLVNTEALRYYRCVLTELKRLGLEAMVIMYYPTHRAPNLGLPAPLHDSGGWLQYNTVEAFQQYAELCYQEFGKWVRHWITINEPNRLIDAYPSGIERHQAAHNLLLAHAKAWRLNDREYNQQQSLVSLALHADWAQPANPFLESHEAAAERFLLFEIGRFIDPLLGTQYGEEQIKGDYPHEIKTYLMERARLMGLPGSPLPNFTDSEREELRGALSFIAINHFTTRLVSPQPQKQRNPSPDHGCLTLSDPTWPSSSMGQAVVPWGLHKMLKWVSQRYGRKLPIYITGSGIDDLAPVEDLLRQQYLRSYLQEGLKAYLDGVNLQGFYVWKFQDWHGPQYGLFTSARLQSKPKASIAAYREIIAHSGLPNNATEQPCKSSELHKSCSTCEWIFRNKALLVFGGCLLITAAMLGTLVVYVIIARRNHKQDRGRHKRRVIQMRKNKGAPMLLCPTVEY
;
A
#
# COMPACT_ATOMS: atom_id res chain seq x y z
N MET A 1 33.29 -15.78 77.32
CA MET A 1 34.19 -14.61 77.46
C MET A 1 35.60 -15.04 77.10
N PRO A 2 36.44 -14.19 76.50
CA PRO A 2 36.27 -13.27 75.36
C PRO A 2 37.37 -13.56 74.28
N GLY A 3 37.48 -12.96 73.09
CA GLY A 3 36.81 -11.83 72.44
C GLY A 3 37.32 -11.62 70.99
N HIS A 4 36.41 -11.12 70.14
CA HIS A 4 36.51 -9.97 69.21
C HIS A 4 37.73 -9.87 68.26
N LEU A 5 37.57 -9.73 66.93
CA LEU A 5 37.04 -8.52 66.25
C LEU A 5 36.37 -8.80 64.88
N SER A 6 35.53 -7.84 64.51
CA SER A 6 34.53 -7.68 63.45
C SER A 6 35.03 -7.28 62.04
N VAL A 7 34.36 -7.73 60.96
CA VAL A 7 34.23 -7.07 59.62
C VAL A 7 32.89 -7.53 58.96
N PRO A 8 32.17 -6.71 58.17
CA PRO A 8 30.71 -6.58 58.25
C PRO A 8 29.90 -7.43 57.27
N ALA A 9 28.61 -7.53 57.58
CA ALA A 9 27.55 -8.07 56.74
C ALA A 9 27.45 -7.34 55.39
N CYS A 10 28.24 -7.76 54.41
CA CYS A 10 28.05 -7.34 53.01
C CYS A 10 28.41 -8.44 51.99
N SER A 11 28.50 -9.71 52.43
CA SER A 11 28.88 -10.84 51.55
C SER A 11 27.78 -11.89 51.36
N LEU A 12 26.64 -11.79 52.05
CA LEU A 12 25.51 -12.70 51.84
C LEU A 12 24.51 -12.23 50.77
N VAL A 13 24.56 -10.96 50.36
CA VAL A 13 23.68 -10.43 49.30
C VAL A 13 24.28 -10.66 47.91
N TYR A 14 25.61 -10.83 47.80
CA TYR A 14 26.26 -11.10 46.51
C TYR A 14 26.12 -12.56 46.04
N LEU A 15 25.97 -13.51 46.96
CA LEU A 15 25.75 -14.93 46.64
C LEU A 15 24.28 -15.26 46.29
N LEU A 16 23.32 -14.41 46.70
CA LEU A 16 21.92 -14.51 46.28
C LEU A 16 21.62 -13.72 44.98
N LEU A 17 22.50 -12.79 44.58
CA LEU A 17 22.39 -12.07 43.30
C LEU A 17 23.16 -12.71 42.14
N LEU A 18 24.07 -13.66 42.41
CA LEU A 18 24.71 -14.48 41.37
C LEU A 18 23.91 -15.75 41.01
N GLY A 19 22.84 -16.07 41.77
CA GLY A 19 21.91 -17.16 41.47
C GLY A 19 20.79 -16.82 40.48
N PHE A 20 20.67 -15.57 40.04
CA PHE A 20 19.60 -15.11 39.14
C PHE A 20 20.06 -14.78 37.71
N CYS A 21 21.30 -15.12 37.33
CA CYS A 21 21.81 -14.91 35.96
C CYS A 21 22.12 -16.21 35.19
N TRP A 22 21.63 -17.37 35.63
CA TRP A 22 21.62 -18.60 34.83
C TRP A 22 20.22 -19.22 34.73
N ASN A 23 19.24 -18.42 34.29
CA ASN A 23 18.17 -18.99 33.48
C ASN A 23 18.70 -19.18 32.05
N LYS A 24 19.51 -20.23 31.84
CA LYS A 24 19.50 -20.86 30.52
C LYS A 24 18.08 -21.33 30.33
N ALA A 25 17.33 -20.65 29.48
CA ALA A 25 16.01 -21.05 29.04
C ALA A 25 16.06 -22.56 28.72
N ALA A 26 15.43 -23.36 29.57
CA ALA A 26 15.02 -24.68 29.16
C ALA A 26 14.13 -24.46 27.94
N CYS A 27 14.52 -24.99 26.77
CA CYS A 27 13.68 -24.99 25.58
C CYS A 27 12.28 -25.44 25.99
N SER A 28 11.32 -24.51 26.03
CA SER A 28 9.94 -24.85 26.28
C SER A 28 9.45 -25.65 25.08
N ARG A 29 9.04 -26.88 25.33
CA ARG A 29 8.36 -27.77 24.38
C ARG A 29 7.30 -26.95 23.60
N ARG A 30 7.40 -26.86 22.26
CA ARG A 30 6.53 -26.07 21.37
C ARG A 30 6.65 -24.54 21.46
N GLY A 31 7.88 -24.02 21.48
CA GLY A 31 8.14 -22.57 21.45
C GLY A 31 7.58 -21.88 20.19
N GLY A 32 7.54 -22.59 19.06
CA GLY A 32 7.04 -22.11 17.78
C GLY A 32 5.56 -21.69 17.80
N MET A 33 4.73 -22.24 18.70
CA MET A 33 3.32 -21.85 18.81
C MET A 33 3.10 -20.37 19.15
N SER A 34 4.09 -19.73 19.77
CA SER A 34 4.01 -18.33 20.17
C SER A 34 3.97 -17.36 18.97
N ILE A 35 4.43 -17.77 17.78
CA ILE A 35 4.48 -16.91 16.59
C ILE A 35 3.11 -16.49 16.06
N TRP A 36 2.07 -17.30 16.32
CA TRP A 36 0.69 -16.99 15.94
C TRP A 36 -0.08 -16.23 17.02
N GLN A 37 0.52 -16.01 18.20
CA GLN A 37 -0.10 -15.17 19.22
C GLN A 37 0.04 -13.69 18.83
N PRO A 38 -0.96 -12.84 19.12
CA PRO A 38 -0.89 -11.42 18.77
C PRO A 38 0.33 -10.77 19.43
N PRO A 39 1.13 -9.99 18.69
CA PRO A 39 2.35 -9.38 19.22
C PRO A 39 2.02 -8.40 20.36
N ARG A 40 2.93 -8.26 21.33
CA ARG A 40 2.81 -7.30 22.45
C ARG A 40 2.97 -5.82 22.01
N THR A 41 3.30 -5.56 20.73
CA THR A 41 3.54 -4.24 20.15
C THR A 41 2.90 -4.13 18.77
N ASN A 42 2.30 -2.96 18.46
CA ASN A 42 1.47 -2.71 17.28
C ASN A 42 2.21 -2.99 15.94
N PRO A 43 1.70 -3.91 15.08
CA PRO A 43 2.48 -4.49 13.97
C PRO A 43 2.29 -3.84 12.59
N VAL A 44 1.34 -2.92 12.40
CA VAL A 44 0.81 -2.62 11.06
C VAL A 44 1.89 -2.17 10.06
N ILE A 45 2.96 -1.49 10.50
CA ILE A 45 3.97 -0.95 9.58
C ILE A 45 5.36 -1.53 9.82
N THR A 46 5.71 -1.92 11.04
CA THR A 46 6.98 -2.62 11.31
C THR A 46 7.00 -4.04 10.73
N ASP A 47 5.86 -4.74 10.70
CA ASP A 47 5.75 -6.07 10.08
C ASP A 47 5.60 -5.95 8.55
N GLN A 48 5.00 -4.85 8.07
CA GLN A 48 4.90 -4.55 6.63
C GLN A 48 6.18 -3.95 6.05
N SER A 49 7.06 -3.30 6.82
CA SER A 49 8.25 -2.63 6.30
C SER A 49 9.55 -3.08 6.98
N LEU A 50 10.47 -3.58 6.15
CA LEU A 50 11.74 -2.86 5.97
C LEU A 50 12.40 -3.33 4.70
N LEU A 51 12.72 -2.42 3.76
CA LEU A 51 13.64 -2.82 2.71
C LEU A 51 14.60 -1.80 2.12
N HIS A 52 14.91 -0.74 2.82
CA HIS A 52 16.24 -0.17 2.61
C HIS A 52 17.15 -0.79 3.66
N GLY A 53 18.23 -1.42 3.22
CA GLY A 53 19.15 -2.10 4.10
C GLY A 53 19.99 -3.16 3.41
N THR A 54 21.15 -3.42 4.00
CA THR A 54 22.10 -4.41 3.53
C THR A 54 22.15 -5.61 4.48
N PHE A 55 22.36 -6.79 3.90
CA PHE A 55 22.62 -8.01 4.63
C PHE A 55 23.98 -7.93 5.35
N PRO A 56 24.22 -8.77 6.37
CA PRO A 56 25.50 -8.80 7.07
C PRO A 56 26.69 -8.98 6.09
N PRO A 57 27.86 -8.38 6.37
CA PRO A 57 29.06 -8.62 5.56
C PRO A 57 29.38 -10.12 5.45
N GLY A 58 29.72 -10.57 4.25
CA GLY A 58 29.99 -11.99 3.98
C GLY A 58 28.74 -12.86 3.82
N PHE A 59 27.55 -12.26 3.67
CA PHE A 59 26.33 -12.98 3.31
C PHE A 59 26.51 -13.72 1.98
N LEU A 60 26.11 -15.00 1.96
CA LEU A 60 26.37 -15.89 0.85
C LEU A 60 25.22 -15.86 -0.16
N TRP A 61 25.37 -15.04 -1.20
CA TRP A 61 24.46 -15.01 -2.34
C TRP A 61 24.79 -16.12 -3.32
N GLY A 62 23.81 -16.97 -3.64
CA GLY A 62 24.00 -18.07 -4.59
C GLY A 62 22.82 -18.30 -5.50
N SER A 63 23.01 -19.24 -6.43
CA SER A 63 21.94 -19.83 -7.23
C SER A 63 22.09 -21.34 -7.23
N GLY A 64 21.03 -22.07 -7.56
CA GLY A 64 21.03 -23.53 -7.46
C GLY A 64 20.44 -24.28 -8.65
N THR A 65 20.87 -25.53 -8.80
CA THR A 65 20.42 -26.51 -9.80
C THR A 65 20.31 -27.89 -9.18
N SER A 66 19.58 -28.76 -9.88
CA SER A 66 19.47 -30.19 -9.57
C SER A 66 19.94 -30.98 -10.78
N ALA A 67 20.72 -32.04 -10.54
CA ALA A 67 21.29 -32.88 -11.56
C ALA A 67 20.22 -33.37 -12.55
N PHE A 68 19.14 -33.96 -12.05
CA PHE A 68 18.06 -34.46 -12.93
C PHE A 68 17.33 -33.34 -13.70
N GLN A 69 17.22 -32.14 -13.12
CA GLN A 69 16.51 -31.04 -13.77
C GLN A 69 17.32 -30.40 -14.90
N THR A 70 18.66 -30.39 -14.80
CA THR A 70 19.51 -29.57 -15.69
C THR A 70 20.61 -30.31 -16.41
N GLU A 71 21.15 -31.43 -15.90
CA GLU A 71 22.30 -32.11 -16.55
C GLU A 71 21.97 -32.69 -17.92
N GLY A 72 20.84 -33.39 -18.03
CA GLY A 72 20.54 -34.20 -19.22
C GLY A 72 21.54 -35.34 -19.38
N ALA A 73 21.86 -35.68 -20.63
CA ALA A 73 22.84 -36.70 -20.98
C ALA A 73 22.59 -38.01 -20.21
N TRP A 74 21.33 -38.45 -20.17
CA TRP A 74 20.86 -39.47 -19.22
C TRP A 74 21.55 -40.83 -19.36
N ASN A 75 22.08 -41.14 -20.56
CA ASN A 75 22.75 -42.39 -20.92
C ASN A 75 24.16 -42.17 -21.53
N GLN A 76 24.74 -40.99 -21.37
CA GLN A 76 26.09 -40.69 -21.88
C GLN A 76 27.18 -41.11 -20.87
N ASP A 77 28.38 -41.40 -21.38
CA ASP A 77 29.60 -41.71 -20.61
C ASP A 77 29.41 -42.74 -19.49
N GLY A 78 28.57 -43.74 -19.73
CA GLY A 78 28.35 -44.83 -18.79
C GLY A 78 27.48 -44.47 -17.58
N LYS A 79 26.74 -43.35 -17.59
CA LYS A 79 25.71 -43.07 -16.57
C LYS A 79 24.67 -44.18 -16.51
N GLY A 80 24.33 -44.64 -15.31
CA GLY A 80 23.22 -45.56 -15.06
C GLY A 80 21.85 -44.88 -15.09
N THR A 81 20.80 -45.69 -15.23
CA THR A 81 19.41 -45.23 -15.19
C THR A 81 19.03 -44.85 -13.76
N SER A 82 18.43 -43.68 -13.57
CA SER A 82 17.80 -43.26 -12.31
C SER A 82 16.33 -43.68 -12.27
N ILE A 83 15.72 -43.65 -11.08
CA ILE A 83 14.28 -43.85 -10.91
C ILE A 83 13.45 -42.83 -11.70
N TRP A 84 13.96 -41.62 -11.91
CA TRP A 84 13.27 -40.60 -12.69
C TRP A 84 13.40 -40.84 -14.18
N ASP A 85 14.57 -41.27 -14.67
CA ASP A 85 14.73 -41.69 -16.06
C ASP A 85 13.71 -42.80 -16.36
N PHE A 86 13.64 -43.83 -15.51
CA PHE A 86 12.65 -44.90 -15.67
C PHE A 86 11.21 -44.37 -15.60
N PHE A 87 10.90 -43.50 -14.64
CA PHE A 87 9.56 -42.95 -14.44
C PHE A 87 9.07 -42.14 -15.65
N THR A 88 9.90 -41.26 -16.22
CA THR A 88 9.52 -40.42 -17.38
C THR A 88 9.39 -41.21 -18.67
N HIS A 89 10.16 -42.30 -18.83
CA HIS A 89 10.06 -43.19 -19.99
C HIS A 89 8.90 -44.19 -19.90
N SER A 90 8.37 -44.44 -18.69
CA SER A 90 7.28 -45.39 -18.47
C SER A 90 5.92 -44.82 -18.91
N SER A 91 5.04 -45.67 -19.45
CA SER A 91 3.65 -45.31 -19.80
C SER A 91 2.73 -45.01 -18.60
N THR A 92 3.26 -45.16 -17.39
CA THR A 92 2.63 -44.84 -16.09
C THR A 92 3.03 -43.48 -15.53
N GLY A 93 3.93 -42.74 -16.19
CA GLY A 93 4.23 -41.35 -15.84
C GLY A 93 2.94 -40.52 -15.80
N GLY A 94 2.82 -39.63 -14.83
CA GLY A 94 1.61 -38.81 -14.60
C GLY A 94 1.23 -37.89 -15.77
N ASN A 95 0.55 -36.78 -15.50
CA ASN A 95 -0.11 -35.93 -16.51
C ASN A 95 0.77 -35.39 -17.67
N SER A 96 2.09 -35.56 -17.64
CA SER A 96 3.06 -35.28 -18.71
C SER A 96 3.28 -36.52 -19.59
N LYS A 97 2.27 -36.90 -20.40
CA LYS A 97 2.45 -37.96 -21.41
C LYS A 97 3.42 -37.48 -22.50
N GLY A 98 4.67 -37.97 -22.45
CA GLY A 98 5.65 -37.85 -23.55
C GLY A 98 6.85 -36.93 -23.33
N ASP A 99 6.91 -36.18 -22.22
CA ASP A 99 8.06 -35.33 -21.90
C ASP A 99 9.14 -36.12 -21.14
N THR A 100 10.37 -36.18 -21.66
CA THR A 100 11.53 -36.78 -20.97
C THR A 100 12.54 -35.71 -20.54
N ALA A 101 13.42 -36.08 -19.61
CA ALA A 101 14.52 -35.24 -19.12
C ALA A 101 15.87 -35.61 -19.77
N ASP A 102 15.84 -36.15 -20.99
CA ASP A 102 17.02 -36.76 -21.61
C ASP A 102 18.12 -35.75 -21.94
N VAL A 103 17.71 -34.53 -22.33
CA VAL A 103 18.59 -33.42 -22.74
C VAL A 103 18.45 -32.22 -21.81
N VAL A 104 17.22 -31.79 -21.50
CA VAL A 104 16.93 -30.64 -20.61
C VAL A 104 17.75 -29.38 -20.96
N SER A 105 18.45 -28.78 -20.00
CA SER A 105 19.38 -27.66 -20.17
C SER A 105 20.76 -28.09 -20.70
N ASP A 106 21.00 -29.40 -20.80
CA ASP A 106 22.27 -30.02 -21.19
C ASP A 106 23.47 -29.53 -20.37
N SER A 107 23.27 -29.25 -19.08
CA SER A 107 24.32 -28.76 -18.17
C SER A 107 25.48 -29.75 -18.03
N TYR A 108 25.32 -31.04 -18.36
CA TYR A 108 26.45 -31.96 -18.37
C TYR A 108 27.49 -31.58 -19.42
N ASN A 109 27.03 -31.21 -20.62
CA ASN A 109 27.89 -30.78 -21.72
C ASN A 109 28.17 -29.28 -21.71
N CYS A 110 27.28 -28.48 -21.12
CA CYS A 110 27.31 -27.01 -21.12
C CYS A 110 27.57 -26.41 -19.71
N TRP A 111 28.34 -27.11 -18.87
CA TRP A 111 28.58 -26.69 -17.49
C TRP A 111 29.44 -25.41 -17.41
N GLU A 112 30.28 -25.15 -18.41
CA GLU A 112 31.10 -23.94 -18.46
C GLU A 112 30.23 -22.69 -18.59
N GLU A 113 29.19 -22.74 -19.43
CA GLU A 113 28.23 -21.65 -19.59
C GLU A 113 27.38 -21.44 -18.34
N ASP A 114 27.10 -22.49 -17.57
CA ASP A 114 26.46 -22.36 -16.26
C ASP A 114 27.38 -21.61 -15.26
N VAL A 115 28.69 -21.83 -15.31
CA VAL A 115 29.65 -21.07 -14.49
C VAL A 115 29.71 -19.61 -14.93
N GLU A 116 29.72 -19.32 -16.23
CA GLU A 116 29.67 -17.95 -16.73
C GLU A 116 28.33 -17.26 -16.38
N ALA A 117 27.22 -17.99 -16.32
CA ALA A 117 25.94 -17.50 -15.83
C ALA A 117 26.00 -17.10 -14.33
N LEU A 118 26.69 -17.89 -13.50
CA LEU A 118 26.91 -17.55 -12.09
C LEU A 118 27.81 -16.32 -11.91
N ASP A 119 28.86 -16.22 -12.73
CA ASP A 119 29.76 -15.06 -12.75
C ASP A 119 29.02 -13.78 -13.18
N TYR A 120 28.14 -13.89 -14.18
CA TYR A 120 27.24 -12.79 -14.58
C TYR A 120 26.37 -12.29 -13.42
N LEU A 121 25.83 -13.20 -12.60
CA LEU A 121 25.03 -12.84 -11.42
C LEU A 121 25.86 -12.20 -10.30
N GLY A 122 27.19 -12.35 -10.32
CA GLY A 122 28.06 -12.00 -9.20
C GLY A 122 27.90 -12.94 -8.00
N ALA A 123 27.34 -14.14 -8.22
CA ALA A 123 27.08 -15.11 -7.16
C ALA A 123 28.37 -15.57 -6.48
N ARG A 124 28.31 -15.80 -5.17
CA ARG A 124 29.44 -16.30 -4.36
C ARG A 124 29.27 -17.75 -3.91
N ALA A 125 28.12 -18.35 -4.20
CA ALA A 125 27.88 -19.77 -4.02
C ALA A 125 27.11 -20.37 -5.19
N TYR A 126 27.38 -21.64 -5.45
CA TYR A 126 26.59 -22.46 -6.36
C TYR A 126 26.16 -23.74 -5.65
N SER A 127 24.84 -23.94 -5.57
CA SER A 127 24.25 -25.12 -4.97
C SER A 127 23.83 -26.11 -6.05
N PHE A 128 24.59 -27.19 -6.25
CA PHE A 128 24.28 -28.22 -7.25
C PHE A 128 24.25 -29.60 -6.60
N SER A 129 23.63 -30.58 -7.25
CA SER A 129 23.65 -31.97 -6.80
C SER A 129 24.53 -32.85 -7.65
N LEU A 130 25.09 -33.89 -7.03
CA LEU A 130 25.77 -34.97 -7.74
C LEU A 130 24.72 -36.00 -8.18
N SER A 131 24.84 -36.51 -9.41
CA SER A 131 24.02 -37.63 -9.85
C SER A 131 24.60 -38.95 -9.38
N TRP A 132 23.96 -39.57 -8.38
CA TRP A 132 24.38 -40.89 -7.88
C TRP A 132 24.51 -41.93 -8.99
N PRO A 133 23.52 -42.14 -9.89
CA PRO A 133 23.66 -43.13 -10.96
C PRO A 133 24.68 -42.72 -12.03
N ARG A 134 25.11 -41.45 -12.10
CA ARG A 134 26.22 -41.04 -12.96
C ARG A 134 27.57 -41.46 -12.36
N LEU A 135 27.74 -41.29 -11.06
CA LEU A 135 28.96 -41.68 -10.33
C LEU A 135 29.07 -43.19 -10.13
N PHE A 136 27.97 -43.85 -9.81
CA PHE A 136 27.87 -45.30 -9.59
C PHE A 136 26.65 -45.85 -10.33
N PRO A 137 26.81 -46.31 -11.58
CA PRO A 137 25.71 -46.80 -12.41
C PRO A 137 24.93 -47.99 -11.82
N ASP A 138 25.59 -48.84 -11.04
CA ASP A 138 25.00 -49.96 -10.29
C ASP A 138 24.53 -49.57 -8.87
N GLY A 139 24.75 -48.31 -8.47
CA GLY A 139 24.46 -47.76 -7.15
C GLY A 139 25.41 -48.21 -6.04
N ASN A 140 26.38 -49.08 -6.30
CA ASN A 140 27.26 -49.64 -5.28
C ASN A 140 28.59 -48.87 -5.18
N ALA A 141 28.70 -48.01 -4.17
CA ALA A 141 29.91 -47.22 -3.93
C ALA A 141 31.13 -48.02 -3.44
N ALA A 142 30.99 -49.33 -3.16
CA ALA A 142 32.14 -50.21 -2.94
C ALA A 142 32.80 -50.68 -4.25
N GLY A 143 32.11 -50.51 -5.39
CA GLY A 143 32.62 -50.82 -6.73
C GLY A 143 33.53 -49.72 -7.30
N LYS A 144 33.87 -49.85 -8.59
CA LYS A 144 34.64 -48.81 -9.31
C LYS A 144 33.70 -47.65 -9.70
N PRO A 145 34.02 -46.39 -9.37
CA PRO A 145 33.25 -45.25 -9.83
C PRO A 145 33.39 -45.06 -11.34
N ASN A 146 32.41 -44.37 -11.93
CA ASN A 146 32.54 -43.85 -13.28
C ASN A 146 33.58 -42.73 -13.32
N ALA A 147 34.74 -42.99 -13.91
CA ALA A 147 35.86 -42.05 -13.93
C ALA A 147 35.52 -40.74 -14.67
N VAL A 148 34.72 -40.80 -15.75
CA VAL A 148 34.34 -39.62 -16.53
C VAL A 148 33.44 -38.69 -15.71
N ALA A 149 32.51 -39.26 -14.94
CA ALA A 149 31.65 -38.51 -14.04
C ALA A 149 32.44 -37.83 -12.90
N VAL A 150 33.43 -38.54 -12.34
CA VAL A 150 34.30 -38.01 -11.28
C VAL A 150 35.12 -36.84 -11.80
N GLU A 151 35.62 -36.94 -13.02
CA GLU A 151 36.35 -35.86 -13.69
C GLU A 151 35.44 -34.66 -13.94
N HIS A 152 34.25 -34.87 -14.50
CA HIS A 152 33.27 -33.81 -14.75
C HIS A 152 32.97 -32.96 -13.49
N TYR A 153 32.60 -33.61 -12.38
CA TYR A 153 32.32 -32.88 -11.14
C TYR A 153 33.58 -32.26 -10.51
N SER A 154 34.76 -32.88 -10.69
CA SER A 154 36.02 -32.28 -10.25
C SER A 154 36.33 -31.00 -11.01
N SER A 155 36.22 -31.01 -12.33
CA SER A 155 36.44 -29.85 -13.21
C SER A 155 35.46 -28.72 -12.91
N LEU A 156 34.17 -29.05 -12.71
CA LEU A 156 33.18 -28.07 -12.28
C LEU A 156 33.57 -27.42 -10.94
N ILE A 157 33.92 -28.22 -9.93
CA ILE A 157 34.31 -27.72 -8.61
C ILE A 157 35.55 -26.83 -8.69
N GLU A 158 36.57 -27.24 -9.46
CA GLU A 158 37.79 -26.46 -9.64
C GLU A 158 37.50 -25.13 -10.32
N ARG A 159 36.72 -25.14 -11.40
CA ARG A 159 36.34 -23.93 -12.11
C ARG A 159 35.52 -22.96 -11.25
N LEU A 160 34.62 -23.47 -10.42
CA LEU A 160 33.89 -22.64 -9.44
C LEU A 160 34.85 -21.96 -8.47
N LEU A 161 35.83 -22.71 -7.93
CA LEU A 161 36.83 -22.17 -7.01
C LEU A 161 37.75 -21.14 -7.69
N GLU A 162 38.14 -21.35 -8.95
CA GLU A 162 38.88 -20.37 -9.75
C GLU A 162 38.13 -19.04 -9.86
N LYS A 163 36.81 -19.11 -10.10
CA LYS A 163 35.90 -17.95 -10.13
C LYS A 163 35.52 -17.42 -8.74
N LYS A 164 36.08 -18.00 -7.66
CA LYS A 164 35.79 -17.65 -6.25
C LYS A 164 34.31 -17.85 -5.88
N ILE A 165 33.69 -18.88 -6.45
CA ILE A 165 32.33 -19.33 -6.16
C ILE A 165 32.43 -20.57 -5.28
N GLN A 166 31.79 -20.52 -4.11
CA GLN A 166 31.83 -21.65 -3.17
C GLN A 166 30.87 -22.75 -3.60
N PRO A 167 31.34 -24.00 -3.80
CA PRO A 167 30.45 -25.12 -4.07
C PRO A 167 29.68 -25.53 -2.80
N ILE A 168 28.36 -25.60 -2.93
CA ILE A 168 27.44 -26.21 -1.96
C ILE A 168 26.91 -27.48 -2.62
N VAL A 169 27.37 -28.65 -2.17
CA VAL A 169 27.12 -29.90 -2.89
C VAL A 169 26.03 -30.71 -2.22
N THR A 170 25.01 -31.08 -2.99
CA THR A 170 23.93 -31.98 -2.57
C THR A 170 24.24 -33.41 -3.00
N LEU A 171 24.24 -34.37 -2.07
CA LEU A 171 24.54 -35.76 -2.40
C LEU A 171 23.38 -36.48 -3.07
N TYR A 172 22.15 -36.24 -2.62
CA TYR A 172 20.96 -36.88 -3.15
C TYR A 172 19.84 -35.87 -3.40
N HIS A 173 19.44 -35.74 -4.67
CA HIS A 173 18.35 -34.87 -5.10
C HIS A 173 17.28 -35.67 -5.87
N SER A 174 16.74 -36.69 -5.20
CA SER A 174 15.66 -37.57 -5.69
C SER A 174 16.02 -38.49 -6.86
N ASP A 175 17.28 -38.58 -7.26
CA ASP A 175 17.79 -39.31 -8.42
C ASP A 175 18.43 -40.66 -8.05
N LEU A 176 17.65 -41.54 -7.41
CA LEU A 176 18.14 -42.86 -6.95
C LEU A 176 18.50 -43.75 -8.17
N PRO A 177 19.60 -44.51 -8.16
CA PRO A 177 19.86 -45.51 -9.18
C PRO A 177 18.73 -46.54 -9.26
N GLN A 178 18.20 -46.77 -10.47
CA GLN A 178 17.06 -47.65 -10.72
C GLN A 178 17.34 -49.09 -10.25
N VAL A 179 18.58 -49.56 -10.39
CA VAL A 179 19.01 -50.89 -9.93
C VAL A 179 18.74 -51.08 -8.43
N LEU A 180 18.93 -50.05 -7.61
CA LEU A 180 18.66 -50.12 -6.17
C LEU A 180 17.15 -50.12 -5.86
N GLN A 181 16.35 -49.45 -6.69
CA GLN A 181 14.89 -49.50 -6.59
C GLN A 181 14.38 -50.90 -6.94
N GLU A 182 14.91 -51.53 -7.98
CA GLU A 182 14.50 -52.87 -8.43
C GLU A 182 14.96 -53.97 -7.46
N GLN A 183 16.20 -53.91 -7.00
CA GLN A 183 16.79 -54.96 -6.16
C GLN A 183 16.26 -54.93 -4.72
N TYR A 184 16.08 -53.74 -4.14
CA TYR A 184 15.78 -53.58 -2.72
C TYR A 184 14.43 -52.92 -2.45
N GLY A 185 13.72 -52.40 -3.46
CA GLY A 185 12.53 -51.55 -3.26
C GLY A 185 12.87 -50.11 -2.86
N GLY A 186 14.10 -49.68 -3.15
CA GLY A 186 14.61 -48.33 -2.87
C GLY A 186 14.54 -47.98 -1.39
N TRP A 187 14.13 -46.75 -1.08
CA TRP A 187 14.18 -46.22 0.30
C TRP A 187 13.23 -46.92 1.29
N LYS A 188 12.36 -47.83 0.84
CA LYS A 188 11.57 -48.68 1.75
C LYS A 188 12.46 -49.66 2.53
N ASN A 189 13.62 -50.01 1.99
CA ASN A 189 14.52 -51.00 2.57
C ASN A 189 15.69 -50.31 3.29
N GLU A 190 15.95 -50.74 4.52
CA GLU A 190 17.01 -50.15 5.35
C GLU A 190 18.42 -50.37 4.80
N LYS A 191 18.63 -51.33 3.87
CA LYS A 191 19.92 -51.52 3.20
C LYS A 191 20.40 -50.26 2.48
N LEU A 192 19.48 -49.39 2.04
CA LEU A 192 19.82 -48.11 1.42
C LEU A 192 20.53 -47.15 2.37
N VAL A 193 20.36 -47.29 3.68
CA VAL A 193 21.08 -46.49 4.68
C VAL A 193 22.59 -46.74 4.58
N GLU A 194 23.00 -48.00 4.49
CA GLU A 194 24.42 -48.40 4.35
C GLU A 194 24.98 -48.08 2.96
N LEU A 195 24.18 -48.25 1.90
CA LEU A 195 24.61 -47.93 0.54
C LEU A 195 24.81 -46.41 0.36
N PHE A 196 23.90 -45.60 0.90
CA PHE A 196 24.04 -44.15 0.89
C PHE A 196 25.21 -43.69 1.76
N GLU A 197 25.44 -44.34 2.91
CA GLU A 197 26.61 -44.12 3.75
C GLU A 197 27.92 -44.31 2.95
N ALA A 198 28.04 -45.43 2.21
CA ALA A 198 29.22 -45.72 1.39
C ALA A 198 29.39 -44.68 0.26
N TYR A 199 28.29 -44.29 -0.39
CA TYR A 199 28.29 -43.24 -1.41
C TYR A 199 28.74 -41.89 -0.86
N ALA A 200 28.18 -41.46 0.28
CA ALA A 200 28.58 -40.22 0.95
C ALA A 200 30.06 -40.23 1.32
N ARG A 201 30.57 -41.35 1.87
CA ARG A 201 31.99 -41.53 2.18
C ARG A 201 32.88 -41.32 0.95
N PHE A 202 32.50 -41.88 -0.20
CA PHE A 202 33.22 -41.66 -1.45
C PHE A 202 33.22 -40.18 -1.84
N CYS A 203 32.06 -39.51 -1.86
CA CYS A 203 31.96 -38.10 -2.22
C CYS A 203 32.79 -37.20 -1.31
N PHE A 204 32.76 -37.44 0.01
CA PHE A 204 33.57 -36.68 0.97
C PHE A 204 35.07 -36.90 0.77
N HIS A 205 35.49 -38.12 0.46
CA HIS A 205 36.89 -38.42 0.16
C HIS A 205 37.36 -37.72 -1.12
N THR A 206 36.60 -37.87 -2.20
CA THR A 206 36.98 -37.42 -3.55
C THR A 206 36.90 -35.90 -3.72
N PHE A 207 35.86 -35.25 -3.18
CA PHE A 207 35.60 -33.83 -3.41
C PHE A 207 35.78 -32.94 -2.16
N GLY A 208 35.79 -33.53 -0.95
CA GLY A 208 35.69 -32.77 0.30
C GLY A 208 36.89 -31.90 0.68
N SER A 209 38.04 -32.09 0.04
CA SER A 209 39.15 -31.13 0.15
C SER A 209 38.75 -29.73 -0.37
N ARG A 210 37.93 -29.70 -1.43
CA ARG A 210 37.49 -28.52 -2.19
C ARG A 210 36.08 -28.04 -1.80
N VAL A 211 35.24 -28.92 -1.23
CA VAL A 211 33.85 -28.60 -0.84
C VAL A 211 33.74 -28.35 0.67
N LYS A 212 33.19 -27.17 1.05
CA LYS A 212 33.03 -26.77 2.47
C LYS A 212 31.58 -26.80 2.97
N HIS A 213 30.59 -26.91 2.09
CA HIS A 213 29.19 -27.05 2.47
C HIS A 213 28.58 -28.26 1.76
N TRP A 214 28.06 -29.18 2.55
CA TRP A 214 27.45 -30.43 2.10
C TRP A 214 25.99 -30.47 2.53
N LEU A 215 25.13 -30.91 1.62
CA LEU A 215 23.72 -31.15 1.84
C LEU A 215 23.47 -32.62 1.53
N THR A 216 23.05 -33.43 2.51
CA THR A 216 22.94 -34.87 2.27
C THR A 216 21.77 -35.19 1.35
N ILE A 217 20.58 -34.70 1.69
CA ILE A 217 19.33 -35.02 1.00
C ILE A 217 18.56 -33.73 0.78
N HIS A 218 18.08 -33.52 -0.45
CA HIS A 218 17.20 -32.42 -0.77
C HIS A 218 15.73 -32.77 -0.57
N ASN A 219 15.06 -32.04 0.31
CA ASN A 219 13.62 -32.06 0.55
C ASN A 219 13.07 -33.50 0.74
N PRO A 220 13.52 -34.24 1.78
CA PRO A 220 13.19 -35.65 1.98
C PRO A 220 11.69 -35.92 2.16
N TYR A 221 10.92 -34.90 2.58
CA TYR A 221 9.46 -34.96 2.63
C TYR A 221 8.86 -35.26 1.26
N LEU A 222 9.31 -34.58 0.20
CA LEU A 222 8.82 -34.83 -1.16
C LEU A 222 9.18 -36.22 -1.64
N ALA A 223 10.42 -36.66 -1.41
CA ALA A 223 10.87 -38.00 -1.79
C ALA A 223 10.02 -39.09 -1.11
N ALA A 224 9.75 -38.95 0.19
CA ALA A 224 8.93 -39.92 0.93
C ALA A 224 7.45 -39.88 0.53
N VAL A 225 6.84 -38.69 0.53
CA VAL A 225 5.39 -38.54 0.37
C VAL A 225 4.98 -38.60 -1.09
N GLN A 226 5.66 -37.86 -1.98
CA GLN A 226 5.30 -37.87 -3.40
C GLN A 226 5.81 -39.11 -4.14
N GLY A 227 6.93 -39.66 -3.71
CA GLY A 227 7.52 -40.86 -4.33
C GLY A 227 6.84 -42.17 -3.93
N TYR A 228 6.52 -42.34 -2.64
CA TYR A 228 6.02 -43.61 -2.10
C TYR A 228 4.62 -43.54 -1.46
N GLY A 229 4.08 -42.33 -1.27
CA GLY A 229 2.74 -42.12 -0.75
C GLY A 229 1.70 -41.89 -1.84
N THR A 230 1.86 -40.78 -2.58
CA THR A 230 0.92 -40.34 -3.63
C THR A 230 1.24 -40.90 -5.01
N GLY A 231 2.51 -41.22 -5.27
CA GLY A 231 3.03 -41.66 -6.56
C GLY A 231 3.12 -40.56 -7.63
N VAL A 232 3.13 -39.29 -7.23
CA VAL A 232 3.28 -38.15 -8.16
C VAL A 232 4.74 -37.98 -8.61
N HIS A 233 5.69 -38.31 -7.75
CA HIS A 233 7.13 -38.32 -8.06
C HIS A 233 7.62 -39.76 -8.26
N ALA A 234 8.77 -39.92 -8.92
CA ALA A 234 9.46 -41.21 -8.95
C ALA A 234 9.73 -41.73 -7.52
N PRO A 235 9.59 -43.05 -7.26
CA PRO A 235 9.35 -44.13 -8.22
C PRO A 235 7.88 -44.34 -8.63
N GLY A 236 6.94 -43.47 -8.23
CA GLY A 236 5.53 -43.56 -8.63
C GLY A 236 4.70 -44.52 -7.78
N GLU A 237 5.20 -44.91 -6.60
CA GLU A 237 4.53 -45.86 -5.73
C GLU A 237 3.38 -45.20 -4.95
N LYS A 238 2.24 -45.88 -4.89
CA LYS A 238 1.02 -45.43 -4.20
C LYS A 238 0.81 -46.17 -2.88
N GLY A 239 1.86 -46.27 -2.07
CA GLY A 239 1.87 -46.99 -0.80
C GLY A 239 1.14 -46.27 0.34
N GLY A 240 0.56 -45.09 0.08
CA GLY A 240 -0.11 -44.26 1.08
C GLY A 240 0.83 -43.84 2.21
N PHE A 241 0.26 -43.42 3.35
CA PHE A 241 1.05 -42.94 4.49
C PHE A 241 2.02 -43.99 5.04
N SER A 242 1.69 -45.28 5.00
CA SER A 242 2.57 -46.33 5.53
C SER A 242 3.89 -46.41 4.76
N GLY A 243 3.85 -46.29 3.43
CA GLY A 243 5.05 -46.22 2.58
C GLY A 243 5.90 -44.99 2.92
N SER A 244 5.26 -43.82 3.01
CA SER A 244 5.93 -42.56 3.36
C SER A 244 6.61 -42.60 4.74
N LEU A 245 5.98 -43.24 5.74
CA LEU A 245 6.54 -43.36 7.09
C LEU A 245 7.84 -44.17 7.14
N ILE A 246 7.88 -45.30 6.43
CA ILE A 246 9.07 -46.17 6.35
C ILE A 246 10.20 -45.45 5.62
N VAL A 247 9.88 -44.86 4.46
CA VAL A 247 10.87 -44.14 3.64
C VAL A 247 11.45 -42.93 4.38
N ALA A 248 10.60 -42.12 5.01
CA ALA A 248 11.06 -40.99 5.81
C ALA A 248 11.99 -41.43 6.94
N HIS A 249 11.70 -42.56 7.60
CA HIS A 249 12.55 -43.11 8.64
C HIS A 249 13.94 -43.49 8.11
N ASN A 250 14.01 -44.19 6.98
CA ASN A 250 15.28 -44.57 6.38
C ASN A 250 16.07 -43.36 5.85
N LEU A 251 15.41 -42.35 5.28
CA LEU A 251 16.07 -41.11 4.85
C LEU A 251 16.72 -40.35 6.03
N ILE A 252 16.05 -40.29 7.19
CA ILE A 252 16.60 -39.68 8.41
C ILE A 252 17.84 -40.46 8.89
N ARG A 253 17.76 -41.80 8.92
CA ARG A 253 18.90 -42.66 9.30
C ARG A 253 20.08 -42.52 8.34
N ALA A 254 19.80 -42.44 7.04
CA ALA A 254 20.81 -42.25 5.99
C ALA A 254 21.53 -40.90 6.11
N HIS A 255 20.78 -39.82 6.36
CA HIS A 255 21.34 -38.51 6.67
C HIS A 255 22.24 -38.56 7.92
N ALA A 256 21.76 -39.17 9.01
CA ALA A 256 22.53 -39.30 10.24
C ALA A 256 23.84 -40.08 10.01
N ARG A 257 23.82 -41.23 9.30
CA ARG A 257 25.04 -41.97 8.93
C ARG A 257 26.03 -41.08 8.17
N ALA A 258 25.56 -40.35 7.16
CA ALA A 258 26.40 -39.49 6.34
C ALA A 258 27.04 -38.35 7.17
N TRP A 259 26.27 -37.68 8.04
CA TRP A 259 26.81 -36.65 8.92
C TRP A 259 27.88 -37.22 9.87
N TYR A 260 27.61 -38.37 10.49
CA TYR A 260 28.55 -38.99 11.42
C TYR A 260 29.85 -39.43 10.76
N ILE A 261 29.79 -39.95 9.53
CA ILE A 261 31.01 -40.24 8.75
C ILE A 261 31.81 -38.99 8.50
N TYR A 262 31.15 -37.91 8.07
CA TYR A 262 31.84 -36.66 7.83
C TYR A 262 32.53 -36.16 9.11
N ASP A 263 31.79 -36.14 10.22
CA ASP A 263 32.28 -35.69 11.51
C ASP A 263 33.49 -36.48 12.00
N SER A 264 33.40 -37.80 11.97
CA SER A 264 34.42 -38.70 12.52
C SER A 264 35.67 -38.86 11.64
N HIS A 265 35.55 -38.78 10.30
CA HIS A 265 36.66 -39.12 9.40
C HIS A 265 37.18 -37.94 8.58
N PHE A 266 36.36 -36.91 8.32
CA PHE A 266 36.68 -35.88 7.33
C PHE A 266 36.72 -34.46 7.91
N ARG A 267 35.91 -34.16 8.93
CA ARG A 267 35.76 -32.78 9.45
C ARG A 267 37.07 -32.20 9.97
N ALA A 268 37.88 -33.00 10.66
CA ALA A 268 39.15 -32.55 11.21
C ALA A 268 40.13 -32.02 10.14
N SER A 269 40.19 -32.69 8.97
CA SER A 269 41.08 -32.33 7.87
C SER A 269 40.45 -31.33 6.90
N GLN A 270 39.15 -31.50 6.59
CA GLN A 270 38.47 -30.74 5.55
C GLN A 270 37.79 -29.46 6.08
N LYS A 271 37.42 -29.42 7.37
CA LYS A 271 36.77 -28.27 8.03
C LYS A 271 35.46 -27.79 7.37
N GLY A 272 34.78 -28.66 6.62
CA GLY A 272 33.47 -28.35 6.03
C GLY A 272 32.32 -28.56 7.02
N LYS A 273 31.12 -28.25 6.54
CA LYS A 273 29.85 -28.37 7.25
C LYS A 273 28.86 -29.22 6.48
N VAL A 274 28.05 -29.99 7.19
CA VAL A 274 27.05 -30.91 6.66
C VAL A 274 25.68 -30.55 7.23
N SER A 275 24.68 -30.52 6.37
CA SER A 275 23.27 -30.35 6.74
C SER A 275 22.37 -31.16 5.80
N ILE A 276 21.07 -30.97 5.91
CA ILE A 276 20.00 -31.55 5.11
C ILE A 276 19.01 -30.46 4.75
N VAL A 277 18.55 -30.41 3.49
CA VAL A 277 17.59 -29.39 3.06
C VAL A 277 16.19 -29.83 3.40
N LEU A 278 15.55 -29.13 4.32
CA LEU A 278 14.18 -29.40 4.74
C LEU A 278 13.24 -28.38 4.11
N GLY A 279 12.26 -28.84 3.36
CA GLY A 279 11.26 -27.98 2.75
C GLY A 279 10.01 -27.85 3.62
N SER A 280 9.37 -26.66 3.64
CA SER A 280 8.08 -26.47 4.33
C SER A 280 7.20 -25.43 3.63
N HIS A 281 5.89 -25.52 3.89
CA HIS A 281 4.95 -24.42 3.69
C HIS A 281 4.83 -23.58 4.96
N TRP A 282 4.09 -22.47 4.87
CA TRP A 282 3.63 -21.69 6.02
C TRP A 282 2.10 -21.64 6.07
N VAL A 283 1.53 -21.57 7.27
CA VAL A 283 0.07 -21.55 7.50
C VAL A 283 -0.33 -20.47 8.52
N GLU A 284 -1.43 -19.80 8.22
CA GLU A 284 -2.09 -18.83 9.10
C GLU A 284 -3.43 -19.36 9.62
N PRO A 285 -3.83 -18.98 10.84
CA PRO A 285 -5.08 -19.42 11.43
C PRO A 285 -6.29 -18.91 10.63
N GLN A 286 -7.39 -19.66 10.69
CA GLN A 286 -8.60 -19.35 9.93
C GLN A 286 -9.07 -17.91 10.18
N ARG A 287 -9.24 -17.13 9.09
CA ARG A 287 -9.68 -15.72 9.12
C ARG A 287 -8.83 -14.80 10.02
N GLY A 288 -7.59 -15.17 10.33
CA GLY A 288 -6.72 -14.42 11.24
C GLY A 288 -7.06 -14.58 12.73
N GLU A 289 -7.97 -15.49 13.08
CA GLU A 289 -8.35 -15.73 14.48
C GLU A 289 -7.43 -16.75 15.15
N ALA A 290 -6.50 -16.25 15.97
CA ALA A 290 -5.55 -17.04 16.75
C ALA A 290 -6.19 -17.73 17.99
N THR A 291 -7.28 -18.48 17.79
CA THR A 291 -7.82 -19.34 18.86
C THR A 291 -6.86 -20.48 19.17
N ALA A 292 -6.88 -20.99 20.40
CA ALA A 292 -5.99 -22.08 20.81
C ALA A 292 -6.09 -23.32 19.88
N ALA A 293 -7.30 -23.64 19.40
CA ALA A 293 -7.53 -24.74 18.47
C ALA A 293 -6.94 -24.49 17.07
N ASN A 294 -7.10 -23.27 16.54
CA ASN A 294 -6.54 -22.88 15.23
C ASN A 294 -5.01 -22.87 15.27
N VAL A 295 -4.43 -22.33 16.34
CA VAL A 295 -2.97 -22.29 16.54
C VAL A 295 -2.40 -23.71 16.69
N ASP A 296 -3.05 -24.59 17.46
CA ASP A 296 -2.60 -25.98 17.57
C ASP A 296 -2.70 -26.72 16.22
N SER A 297 -3.75 -26.46 15.44
CA SER A 297 -3.84 -27.00 14.07
C SER A 297 -2.72 -26.45 13.17
N CYS A 298 -2.32 -25.18 13.33
CA CYS A 298 -1.24 -24.58 12.52
C CYS A 298 0.09 -25.25 12.86
N GLN A 299 0.35 -25.40 14.16
CA GLN A 299 1.52 -26.12 14.67
C GLN A 299 1.55 -27.56 14.15
N GLN A 300 0.42 -28.29 14.20
CA GLN A 300 0.36 -29.66 13.68
C GLN A 300 0.64 -29.74 12.18
N SER A 301 0.21 -28.75 11.39
CA SER A 301 0.47 -28.68 9.95
C SER A 301 1.97 -28.52 9.66
N ILE A 302 2.66 -27.61 10.37
CA ILE A 302 4.11 -27.42 10.23
C ILE A 302 4.87 -28.66 10.76
N GLU A 303 4.46 -29.22 11.89
CA GLU A 303 5.06 -30.44 12.44
C GLU A 303 4.90 -31.65 11.50
N ALA A 304 3.81 -31.72 10.74
CA ALA A 304 3.56 -32.81 9.79
C ALA A 304 4.44 -32.79 8.53
N VAL A 305 5.10 -31.66 8.25
CA VAL A 305 6.00 -31.51 7.09
C VAL A 305 7.42 -31.25 7.55
N LEU A 306 7.65 -30.09 8.18
CA LEU A 306 8.97 -29.67 8.62
C LEU A 306 9.41 -30.44 9.87
N GLY A 307 8.54 -30.47 10.89
CA GLY A 307 8.86 -31.12 12.17
C GLY A 307 9.10 -32.61 12.05
N TRP A 308 8.54 -33.27 11.03
CA TRP A 308 8.74 -34.70 10.79
C TRP A 308 10.22 -35.06 10.64
N PHE A 309 10.98 -34.22 9.93
CA PHE A 309 12.43 -34.39 9.76
C PHE A 309 13.24 -33.52 10.73
N ALA A 310 12.82 -32.28 10.96
CA ALA A 310 13.54 -31.35 11.82
C ALA A 310 13.48 -31.74 13.31
N GLY A 311 12.38 -32.33 13.78
CA GLY A 311 12.21 -32.77 15.17
C GLY A 311 13.26 -33.81 15.60
N PRO A 312 13.47 -34.89 14.82
CA PRO A 312 14.57 -35.81 15.07
C PRO A 312 15.95 -35.15 14.98
N ILE A 313 16.22 -34.34 13.93
CA ILE A 313 17.56 -33.85 13.62
C ILE A 313 17.99 -32.69 14.55
N PHE A 314 17.13 -31.69 14.77
CA PHE A 314 17.46 -30.49 15.53
C PHE A 314 16.88 -30.50 16.96
N GLY A 315 15.87 -31.34 17.21
CA GLY A 315 15.23 -31.48 18.53
C GLY A 315 15.85 -32.58 19.39
N GLU A 316 15.01 -33.49 19.86
CA GLU A 316 15.36 -34.50 20.88
C GLU A 316 15.78 -35.86 20.31
N GLY A 317 16.08 -35.95 19.01
CA GLY A 317 16.42 -37.24 18.37
C GLY A 317 15.21 -38.13 18.09
N ASN A 318 13.99 -37.61 18.19
CA ASN A 318 12.77 -38.40 18.00
C ASN A 318 11.68 -37.60 17.26
N TYR A 319 10.69 -38.29 16.69
CA TYR A 319 9.58 -37.66 15.97
C TYR A 319 8.74 -36.74 16.88
N PRO A 320 8.15 -35.64 16.35
CA PRO A 320 7.23 -34.78 17.07
C PRO A 320 6.10 -35.53 17.78
N ASP A 321 5.69 -35.03 18.95
CA ASP A 321 4.63 -35.65 19.76
C ASP A 321 3.31 -35.77 19.00
N SER A 322 2.98 -34.80 18.14
CA SER A 322 1.77 -34.81 17.29
C SER A 322 1.76 -36.01 16.34
N LEU A 323 2.88 -36.27 15.65
CA LEU A 323 3.01 -37.40 14.74
C LEU A 323 2.96 -38.75 15.47
N ARG A 324 3.65 -38.85 16.63
CA ARG A 324 3.60 -40.09 17.43
C ARG A 324 2.20 -40.39 17.93
N LYS A 325 1.44 -39.37 18.35
CA LYS A 325 0.03 -39.52 18.75
C LYS A 325 -0.87 -39.88 17.57
N LYS A 326 -0.69 -39.22 16.42
CA LYS A 326 -1.53 -39.40 15.23
C LYS A 326 -1.37 -40.78 14.58
N TYR A 327 -0.13 -41.25 14.43
CA TYR A 327 0.17 -42.49 13.69
C TYR A 327 0.43 -43.69 14.60
N GLY A 328 0.65 -43.47 15.91
CA GLY A 328 0.78 -44.54 16.90
C GLY A 328 1.79 -45.61 16.48
N ARG A 329 1.33 -46.85 16.36
CA ARG A 329 2.16 -48.02 16.01
C ARG A 329 2.61 -48.06 14.54
N LEU A 330 2.00 -47.26 13.65
CA LEU A 330 2.40 -47.21 12.23
C LEU A 330 3.68 -46.41 12.01
N LEU A 331 4.03 -45.53 12.95
CA LEU A 331 5.25 -44.73 12.89
C LEU A 331 6.44 -45.58 13.36
N PRO A 332 7.50 -45.75 12.54
CA PRO A 332 8.71 -46.42 12.98
C PRO A 332 9.31 -45.78 14.24
N THR A 333 9.99 -46.58 15.06
CA THR A 333 10.57 -46.10 16.32
C THR A 333 12.09 -46.12 16.24
N PHE A 334 12.73 -44.99 16.54
CA PHE A 334 14.18 -44.96 16.75
C PHE A 334 14.56 -45.76 17.99
N THR A 335 15.54 -46.65 17.87
CA THR A 335 16.20 -47.29 19.03
C THR A 335 16.89 -46.24 19.92
N PRO A 336 17.29 -46.56 21.16
CA PRO A 336 18.00 -45.62 22.04
C PRO A 336 19.32 -45.12 21.44
N GLU A 337 20.11 -46.02 20.85
CA GLU A 337 21.28 -45.70 20.04
C GLU A 337 20.88 -44.80 18.89
N GLU A 338 19.73 -45.10 18.28
CA GLU A 338 19.31 -44.36 17.11
C GLU A 338 18.88 -42.92 17.37
N LYS A 339 18.48 -42.61 18.59
CA LYS A 339 18.16 -41.24 18.99
C LYS A 339 19.43 -40.41 19.18
N LEU A 340 20.53 -41.03 19.64
CA LEU A 340 21.77 -40.33 19.95
C LEU A 340 22.46 -39.78 18.70
N TRP A 341 22.55 -40.60 17.65
CA TRP A 341 23.14 -40.24 16.36
C TRP A 341 22.20 -39.51 15.38
N VAL A 342 20.88 -39.51 15.56
CA VAL A 342 20.01 -38.63 14.77
C VAL A 342 19.96 -37.22 15.37
N LYS A 343 20.04 -37.13 16.71
CA LYS A 343 20.04 -35.85 17.41
C LYS A 343 21.29 -35.02 17.05
N LYS A 344 21.06 -33.77 16.65
CA LYS A 344 22.09 -32.79 16.28
C LYS A 344 22.98 -33.23 15.11
N SER A 345 22.46 -34.03 14.19
CA SER A 345 23.19 -34.48 12.98
C SER A 345 23.25 -33.42 11.87
N ALA A 346 23.32 -32.13 12.20
CA ALA A 346 23.40 -31.04 11.23
C ALA A 346 24.11 -29.82 11.83
N ASP A 347 25.01 -29.21 11.05
CA ASP A 347 25.84 -28.09 11.53
C ASP A 347 25.17 -26.71 11.37
N PHE A 348 24.13 -26.66 10.56
CA PHE A 348 23.28 -25.48 10.30
C PHE A 348 21.93 -25.96 9.80
N PHE A 349 20.92 -25.10 9.79
CA PHE A 349 19.61 -25.40 9.23
C PHE A 349 19.59 -25.02 7.74
N ALA A 350 19.28 -25.96 6.84
CA ALA A 350 19.10 -25.66 5.42
C ALA A 350 17.61 -25.73 5.06
N LEU A 351 17.06 -24.63 4.58
CA LEU A 351 15.63 -24.46 4.33
C LEU A 351 15.35 -24.41 2.83
N SER A 352 14.36 -25.17 2.36
CA SER A 352 13.72 -25.01 1.05
C SER A 352 12.33 -24.37 1.23
N PHE A 353 12.06 -23.30 0.48
CA PHE A 353 10.78 -22.61 0.50
C PHE A 353 10.39 -22.19 -0.92
N GLY A 354 9.44 -22.92 -1.50
CA GLY A 354 9.07 -22.75 -2.91
C GLY A 354 7.68 -23.28 -3.24
N PRO A 355 7.29 -23.25 -4.53
CA PRO A 355 5.94 -23.57 -5.00
C PRO A 355 5.54 -25.02 -4.69
N ASN A 356 6.49 -25.96 -4.74
CA ASN A 356 6.24 -27.37 -4.45
C ASN A 356 5.71 -27.54 -3.02
N ASN A 357 6.37 -26.92 -2.04
CA ASN A 357 5.97 -27.01 -0.65
C ASN A 357 4.65 -26.27 -0.36
N LEU A 358 4.48 -25.07 -0.92
CA LEU A 358 3.26 -24.28 -0.73
C LEU A 358 2.01 -24.92 -1.34
N ARG A 359 2.14 -25.61 -2.48
CA ARG A 359 1.02 -26.38 -3.06
C ARG A 359 0.63 -27.54 -2.16
N LEU A 360 1.61 -28.30 -1.64
CA LEU A 360 1.37 -29.42 -0.74
C LEU A 360 0.71 -29.01 0.56
N GLY A 361 1.09 -27.85 1.10
CA GLY A 361 0.44 -27.29 2.28
C GLY A 361 -1.08 -27.16 2.12
N ARG A 362 -1.59 -26.90 0.90
CA ARG A 362 -3.04 -26.69 0.66
C ARG A 362 -3.85 -27.96 0.88
N ASP A 363 -3.26 -29.12 0.60
CA ASP A 363 -3.91 -30.42 0.78
C ASP A 363 -3.83 -30.91 2.25
N LEU A 364 -2.94 -30.31 3.05
CA LEU A 364 -2.67 -30.69 4.44
C LEU A 364 -3.39 -29.81 5.47
N VAL A 365 -3.88 -28.64 5.09
CA VAL A 365 -4.65 -27.77 5.98
C VAL A 365 -6.08 -28.29 6.14
N HIS A 366 -6.54 -28.34 7.39
CA HIS A 366 -7.91 -28.69 7.73
C HIS A 366 -8.60 -27.53 8.45
N HIS A 367 -9.94 -27.52 8.50
CA HIS A 367 -10.72 -26.58 9.30
C HIS A 367 -10.52 -25.08 8.97
N GLY A 368 -10.19 -24.73 7.72
CA GLY A 368 -10.24 -23.34 7.23
C GLY A 368 -8.99 -22.49 7.44
N GLN A 369 -7.85 -23.08 7.77
CA GLN A 369 -6.55 -22.40 7.77
C GLN A 369 -6.15 -21.94 6.36
N THR A 370 -5.23 -20.99 6.27
CA THR A 370 -4.78 -20.44 4.98
C THR A 370 -3.28 -20.63 4.81
N VAL A 371 -2.88 -21.25 3.69
CA VAL A 371 -1.46 -21.34 3.30
C VAL A 371 -1.03 -20.03 2.69
N THR A 372 0.05 -19.43 3.21
CA THR A 372 0.58 -18.15 2.73
C THR A 372 2.07 -18.25 2.43
N PRO A 373 2.61 -17.49 1.46
CA PRO A 373 4.03 -17.49 1.13
C PRO A 373 4.83 -16.58 2.08
N ASP A 374 4.77 -16.85 3.40
CA ASP A 374 5.45 -16.05 4.43
C ASP A 374 6.70 -16.79 4.97
N LEU A 375 7.83 -16.54 4.31
CA LEU A 375 9.14 -17.05 4.70
C LEU A 375 9.65 -16.39 5.99
N HIS A 376 9.26 -15.15 6.26
CA HIS A 376 9.68 -14.40 7.45
C HIS A 376 9.14 -15.04 8.72
N ARG A 377 7.84 -15.37 8.75
CA ARG A 377 7.21 -16.09 9.86
C ARG A 377 7.76 -17.50 10.03
N LEU A 378 8.02 -18.22 8.93
CA LEU A 378 8.60 -19.56 8.99
C LEU A 378 10.03 -19.56 9.59
N LEU A 379 10.87 -18.60 9.20
CA LEU A 379 12.22 -18.43 9.77
C LEU A 379 12.18 -18.16 11.28
N ASN A 380 11.22 -17.33 11.71
CA ASN A 380 10.99 -17.09 13.14
C ASN A 380 10.50 -18.34 13.87
N TRP A 381 9.60 -19.11 13.27
CA TRP A 381 9.14 -20.37 13.85
C TRP A 381 10.31 -21.35 14.04
N ILE A 382 11.21 -21.47 13.05
CA ILE A 382 12.42 -22.31 13.17
C ILE A 382 13.29 -21.86 14.35
N LYS A 383 13.52 -20.55 14.51
CA LYS A 383 14.28 -19.99 15.63
C LYS A 383 13.63 -20.29 16.98
N LEU A 384 12.31 -20.14 17.08
CA LEU A 384 11.56 -20.37 18.31
C LEU A 384 11.46 -21.86 18.69
N GLU A 385 11.39 -22.75 17.70
CA GLU A 385 11.23 -24.19 17.91
C GLU A 385 12.56 -24.90 18.17
N TYR A 386 13.61 -24.56 17.41
CA TYR A 386 14.90 -25.27 17.45
C TYR A 386 16.06 -24.44 18.01
N GLY A 387 15.79 -23.21 18.47
CA GLY A 387 16.79 -22.30 18.99
C GLY A 387 17.49 -21.49 17.91
N ASP A 388 18.51 -20.72 18.33
CA ASP A 388 19.19 -19.74 17.48
C ASP A 388 20.23 -20.40 16.54
N LEU A 389 19.73 -21.18 15.58
CA LEU A 389 20.52 -21.88 14.57
C LEU A 389 20.92 -20.93 13.44
N ARG A 390 22.10 -21.15 12.87
CA ARG A 390 22.46 -20.56 11.57
C ARG A 390 21.58 -21.18 10.47
N VAL A 391 21.00 -20.34 9.62
CA VAL A 391 20.09 -20.77 8.54
C VAL A 391 20.68 -20.44 7.18
N LEU A 392 20.70 -21.43 6.29
CA LEU A 392 20.88 -21.27 4.85
C LEU A 392 19.52 -21.40 4.19
N VAL A 393 19.05 -20.38 3.48
CA VAL A 393 17.92 -20.53 2.56
C VAL A 393 18.47 -21.19 1.30
N ALA A 394 18.42 -22.52 1.27
CA ALA A 394 19.07 -23.37 0.26
C ALA A 394 18.27 -23.49 -1.05
N GLU A 395 16.97 -23.20 -1.00
CA GLU A 395 16.12 -23.06 -2.17
C GLU A 395 15.05 -22.00 -1.86
N ALA A 396 15.03 -20.89 -2.60
CA ALA A 396 13.91 -19.96 -2.59
C ALA A 396 13.65 -19.40 -3.99
N GLY A 397 12.40 -19.46 -4.42
CA GLY A 397 12.00 -19.00 -5.74
C GLY A 397 10.55 -19.31 -6.05
N TRP A 398 10.12 -18.88 -7.23
CA TRP A 398 8.80 -19.18 -7.77
C TRP A 398 8.93 -19.82 -9.16
N PHE A 399 7.83 -19.85 -9.92
CA PHE A 399 7.81 -20.30 -11.30
C PHE A 399 7.02 -19.33 -12.18
N SER A 400 7.33 -19.31 -13.47
CA SER A 400 6.51 -18.71 -14.51
C SER A 400 5.93 -19.79 -15.41
N GLU A 401 4.87 -19.48 -16.16
CA GLU A 401 4.43 -20.34 -17.26
C GLU A 401 5.52 -20.41 -18.33
N ALA A 402 5.61 -21.54 -19.03
CA ALA A 402 6.61 -21.74 -20.09
C ALA A 402 6.55 -20.67 -21.20
N SER A 403 5.39 -20.04 -21.39
CA SER A 403 5.12 -18.97 -22.36
C SER A 403 5.82 -17.64 -22.06
N VAL A 404 6.26 -17.41 -20.82
CA VAL A 404 6.81 -16.12 -20.34
C VAL A 404 8.23 -15.83 -20.90
N GLY A 405 8.91 -16.82 -21.46
CA GLY A 405 10.18 -16.63 -22.17
C GLY A 405 11.24 -15.93 -21.31
N ARG A 406 11.71 -14.76 -21.76
CA ARG A 406 12.79 -13.97 -21.14
C ARG A 406 12.30 -12.83 -20.22
N GLU A 407 11.05 -12.42 -20.37
CA GLU A 407 10.46 -11.25 -19.70
C GLU A 407 9.59 -11.68 -18.51
N ASP A 408 10.25 -12.11 -17.44
CA ASP A 408 9.64 -12.71 -16.26
C ASP A 408 9.37 -11.69 -15.14
N THR A 409 8.69 -10.60 -15.48
CA THR A 409 8.41 -9.47 -14.58
C THR A 409 7.82 -9.89 -13.22
N VAL A 410 6.92 -10.88 -13.18
CA VAL A 410 6.33 -11.36 -11.91
C VAL A 410 7.38 -12.04 -11.01
N ALA A 411 8.37 -12.74 -11.59
CA ALA A 411 9.42 -13.42 -10.84
C ALA A 411 10.31 -12.42 -10.08
N ILE A 412 10.55 -11.22 -10.64
CA ILE A 412 11.26 -10.11 -9.96
C ILE A 412 10.56 -9.78 -8.64
N TYR A 413 9.25 -9.56 -8.64
CA TYR A 413 8.53 -9.11 -7.45
C TYR A 413 8.37 -10.20 -6.39
N LEU A 414 8.26 -11.46 -6.80
CA LEU A 414 8.24 -12.58 -5.87
C LEU A 414 9.61 -12.80 -5.24
N MET A 415 10.69 -12.72 -6.03
CA MET A 415 12.06 -12.73 -5.51
C MET A 415 12.31 -11.57 -4.56
N LYS A 416 11.95 -10.34 -4.97
CA LYS A 416 12.02 -9.13 -4.16
C LYS A 416 11.34 -9.33 -2.81
N ASN A 417 10.15 -9.94 -2.79
CA ASN A 417 9.41 -10.24 -1.57
C ASN A 417 10.08 -11.29 -0.68
N PHE A 418 10.57 -12.40 -1.25
CA PHE A 418 11.27 -13.40 -0.42
C PHE A 418 12.55 -12.86 0.17
N ILE A 419 13.35 -12.13 -0.59
CA ILE A 419 14.58 -11.51 -0.07
C ILE A 419 14.24 -10.45 0.99
N ASN A 420 13.17 -9.67 0.82
CA ASN A 420 12.62 -8.76 1.84
C ASN A 420 12.34 -9.50 3.16
N GLN A 421 11.59 -10.60 3.08
CA GLN A 421 11.20 -11.40 4.22
C GLN A 421 12.42 -11.98 4.95
N VAL A 422 13.46 -12.38 4.23
CA VAL A 422 14.73 -12.81 4.83
C VAL A 422 15.44 -11.63 5.49
N LEU A 423 15.46 -10.45 4.87
CA LEU A 423 16.07 -9.26 5.49
C LEU A 423 15.35 -8.86 6.78
N LYS A 424 14.01 -8.90 6.79
CA LYS A 424 13.19 -8.68 8.00
C LYS A 424 13.56 -9.66 9.10
N ALA A 425 13.62 -10.96 8.78
CA ALA A 425 14.03 -11.99 9.74
C ALA A 425 15.43 -11.70 10.34
N VAL A 426 16.38 -11.24 9.52
CA VAL A 426 17.74 -10.91 9.97
C VAL A 426 17.78 -9.62 10.81
N LYS A 427 17.12 -8.55 10.35
CA LYS A 427 17.24 -7.21 10.94
C LYS A 427 16.30 -6.96 12.12
N LEU A 428 15.07 -7.45 12.04
CA LEU A 428 14.02 -7.17 13.02
C LEU A 428 13.97 -8.25 14.10
N ASP A 429 14.16 -9.53 13.73
CA ASP A 429 14.00 -10.64 14.68
C ASP A 429 15.31 -11.31 15.07
N GLY A 430 16.42 -10.93 14.43
CA GLY A 430 17.75 -11.49 14.69
C GLY A 430 17.84 -12.98 14.38
N VAL A 431 17.18 -13.47 13.33
CA VAL A 431 17.40 -14.82 12.80
C VAL A 431 18.76 -14.85 12.10
N GLN A 432 19.61 -15.83 12.41
CA GLN A 432 20.96 -15.95 11.87
C GLN A 432 20.99 -16.53 10.45
N VAL A 433 20.31 -15.90 9.49
CA VAL A 433 20.40 -16.28 8.08
C VAL A 433 21.74 -15.81 7.51
N PHE A 434 22.50 -16.74 6.92
CA PHE A 434 23.85 -16.45 6.42
C PHE A 434 24.00 -16.58 4.90
N GLY A 435 22.98 -17.09 4.22
CA GLY A 435 23.00 -17.22 2.77
C GLY A 435 21.61 -17.42 2.18
N TYR A 436 21.48 -17.06 0.91
CA TYR A 436 20.27 -17.16 0.11
C TYR A 436 20.63 -17.72 -1.27
N VAL A 437 20.00 -18.83 -1.63
CA VAL A 437 20.17 -19.51 -2.91
C VAL A 437 18.88 -19.31 -3.72
N ALA A 438 18.95 -18.45 -4.73
CA ALA A 438 17.88 -18.26 -5.68
C ALA A 438 17.67 -19.54 -6.50
N TRP A 439 16.42 -19.98 -6.65
CA TRP A 439 16.11 -21.19 -7.42
C TRP A 439 15.27 -20.89 -8.66
N SER A 440 15.70 -21.26 -9.87
CA SER A 440 16.93 -21.99 -10.25
C SER A 440 17.90 -21.13 -11.08
N LEU A 441 19.12 -21.60 -11.31
CA LEU A 441 20.08 -20.93 -12.21
C LEU A 441 19.55 -20.90 -13.65
N VAL A 442 19.27 -22.07 -14.22
CA VAL A 442 18.77 -22.25 -15.59
C VAL A 442 17.39 -22.91 -15.59
N ASP A 443 16.64 -22.69 -16.67
CA ASP A 443 15.40 -23.43 -16.93
C ASP A 443 15.72 -24.90 -17.20
N GLY A 444 14.98 -25.81 -16.59
CA GLY A 444 15.17 -27.26 -16.74
C GLY A 444 13.85 -28.04 -16.73
N PHE A 445 13.92 -29.35 -16.48
CA PHE A 445 12.74 -30.21 -16.31
C PHE A 445 12.16 -30.09 -14.90
N GLU A 446 10.91 -29.67 -14.77
CA GLU A 446 10.29 -29.32 -13.48
C GLU A 446 9.45 -30.47 -12.92
N TRP A 447 10.07 -31.64 -12.79
CA TRP A 447 9.49 -32.84 -12.17
C TRP A 447 8.14 -33.22 -12.83
N ASN A 448 7.07 -33.34 -12.05
CA ASN A 448 5.73 -33.66 -12.53
C ASN A 448 5.09 -32.56 -13.42
N TYR A 449 5.72 -31.38 -13.54
CA TYR A 449 5.28 -30.31 -14.45
C TYR A 449 5.92 -30.39 -15.84
N GLY A 450 6.92 -31.26 -16.05
CA GLY A 450 7.67 -31.33 -17.29
C GLY A 450 8.23 -29.95 -17.67
N TYR A 451 7.96 -29.51 -18.90
CA TYR A 451 8.37 -28.19 -19.40
C TYR A 451 7.25 -27.14 -19.39
N SER A 452 6.13 -27.39 -18.70
CA SER A 452 4.98 -26.45 -18.67
C SER A 452 5.22 -25.18 -17.84
N ILE A 453 6.24 -25.20 -16.98
CA ILE A 453 6.66 -24.08 -16.15
C ILE A 453 8.18 -23.88 -16.27
N ARG A 454 8.64 -22.69 -15.86
CA ARG A 454 10.06 -22.29 -15.86
C ARG A 454 10.42 -21.68 -14.51
N ARG A 455 11.62 -22.00 -13.99
CA ARG A 455 12.13 -21.46 -12.71
C ARG A 455 13.49 -20.78 -12.81
N GLY A 456 14.17 -20.92 -13.95
CA GLY A 456 15.53 -20.43 -14.15
C GLY A 456 15.63 -18.92 -14.21
N LEU A 457 16.68 -18.36 -13.65
CA LEU A 457 17.11 -16.98 -13.90
C LEU A 457 17.62 -16.80 -15.33
N PHE A 458 18.10 -17.87 -15.95
CA PHE A 458 18.52 -17.92 -17.34
C PHE A 458 17.54 -18.76 -18.16
N TYR A 459 17.06 -18.16 -19.24
CA TYR A 459 16.21 -18.80 -20.23
C TYR A 459 17.04 -19.77 -21.08
N VAL A 460 16.48 -20.98 -21.25
CA VAL A 460 16.98 -22.01 -22.16
C VAL A 460 15.89 -22.32 -23.19
N ASP A 461 16.26 -22.30 -24.47
CA ASP A 461 15.39 -22.75 -25.56
C ASP A 461 15.59 -24.24 -25.80
N PHE A 462 14.69 -25.06 -25.27
CA PHE A 462 14.74 -26.52 -25.40
C PHE A 462 14.58 -27.03 -26.85
N ASN A 463 14.20 -26.16 -27.81
CA ASN A 463 14.07 -26.54 -29.22
C ASN A 463 15.35 -26.28 -30.03
N GLN A 464 16.33 -25.56 -29.47
CA GLN A 464 17.59 -25.25 -30.15
C GLN A 464 18.73 -26.02 -29.52
N PRO A 465 19.50 -26.82 -30.30
CA PRO A 465 20.69 -27.44 -29.78
C PRO A 465 21.75 -26.38 -29.47
N GLY A 466 22.37 -26.45 -28.28
CA GLY A 466 23.49 -25.60 -27.89
C GLY A 466 23.45 -25.12 -26.43
N CYS A 467 24.52 -24.44 -26.02
CA CYS A 467 24.74 -24.03 -24.63
C CYS A 467 24.17 -22.64 -24.28
N GLY A 468 23.19 -22.13 -25.01
CA GLY A 468 22.69 -20.76 -24.85
C GLY A 468 21.94 -20.51 -23.53
N ARG A 469 22.58 -19.81 -22.58
CA ARG A 469 21.96 -19.30 -21.35
C ARG A 469 21.67 -17.80 -21.49
N THR A 470 20.42 -17.42 -21.74
CA THR A 470 20.06 -16.01 -21.88
C THR A 470 19.55 -15.43 -20.56
N PRO A 471 20.16 -14.37 -19.98
CA PRO A 471 19.69 -13.81 -18.72
C PRO A 471 18.28 -13.25 -18.87
N LYS A 472 17.36 -13.68 -18.00
CA LYS A 472 16.02 -13.11 -17.89
C LYS A 472 16.05 -11.78 -17.14
N THR A 473 14.92 -11.09 -17.08
CA THR A 473 14.82 -9.85 -16.31
C THR A 473 15.01 -10.07 -14.80
N SER A 474 14.63 -11.24 -14.27
CA SER A 474 14.95 -11.66 -12.90
C SER A 474 16.45 -11.86 -12.65
N ALA A 475 17.23 -12.34 -13.62
CA ALA A 475 18.70 -12.42 -13.50
C ALA A 475 19.34 -11.03 -13.37
N LYS A 476 18.88 -10.06 -14.18
CA LYS A 476 19.35 -8.66 -14.11
C LYS A 476 19.05 -8.05 -12.74
N TYR A 477 17.83 -8.28 -12.24
CA TYR A 477 17.41 -7.84 -10.93
C TYR A 477 18.24 -8.46 -9.80
N TYR A 478 18.40 -9.79 -9.82
CA TYR A 478 19.15 -10.51 -8.79
C TYR A 478 20.62 -10.08 -8.77
N ARG A 479 21.24 -9.88 -9.94
CA ARG A 479 22.60 -9.32 -10.05
C ARG A 479 22.75 -7.99 -9.31
N GLN A 480 21.77 -7.09 -9.42
CA GLN A 480 21.79 -5.81 -8.72
C GLN A 480 21.68 -6.00 -7.20
N VAL A 481 20.76 -6.85 -6.74
CA VAL A 481 20.62 -7.17 -5.30
C VAL A 481 21.89 -7.77 -4.71
N VAL A 482 22.57 -8.66 -5.45
CA VAL A 482 23.83 -9.27 -5.04
C VAL A 482 24.95 -8.22 -4.98
N ALA A 483 25.05 -7.34 -5.98
CA ALA A 483 26.04 -6.27 -6.01
C ALA A 483 25.87 -5.29 -4.83
N ASP A 484 24.62 -4.93 -4.51
CA ASP A 484 24.26 -4.01 -3.44
C ASP A 484 24.23 -4.69 -2.05
N ASN A 485 24.41 -6.02 -2.01
CA ASN A 485 24.28 -6.85 -0.83
C ASN A 485 22.96 -6.61 -0.07
N GLY A 486 21.86 -6.55 -0.82
CA GLY A 486 20.54 -6.19 -0.30
C GLY A 486 19.89 -5.14 -1.19
N PHE A 487 19.30 -4.13 -0.57
CA PHE A 487 18.46 -3.18 -1.28
C PHE A 487 18.90 -1.78 -0.91
N HIS A 488 19.59 -1.18 -1.88
CA HIS A 488 20.08 0.17 -1.77
C HIS A 488 18.91 1.17 -1.77
N SER A 489 19.05 2.28 -1.06
CA SER A 489 18.14 3.42 -1.18
C SER A 489 18.71 4.37 -2.22
N ASP A 490 18.26 4.29 -3.47
CA ASP A 490 18.69 5.22 -4.53
C ASP A 490 18.12 6.63 -4.35
N GLU A 491 17.05 6.76 -3.56
CA GLU A 491 16.52 8.04 -3.12
C GLU A 491 16.83 8.20 -1.64
N PRO A 492 17.49 9.29 -1.22
CA PRO A 492 17.63 9.58 0.19
C PRO A 492 16.23 9.80 0.75
N SER A 493 15.71 8.79 1.45
CA SER A 493 14.62 8.91 2.41
C SER A 493 15.04 9.76 3.62
N THR A 494 16.06 10.62 3.47
CA THR A 494 16.34 11.68 4.41
C THR A 494 15.09 12.51 4.51
N GLU A 495 14.50 12.48 5.70
CA GLU A 495 13.52 13.46 6.11
C GLU A 495 14.11 14.84 5.82
N VAL A 496 13.49 15.56 4.89
CA VAL A 496 13.89 16.91 4.55
C VAL A 496 13.13 17.85 5.46
N LYS A 497 13.89 18.70 6.14
CA LYS A 497 13.33 19.66 7.07
C LYS A 497 13.10 20.98 6.35
N GLY A 498 11.98 21.62 6.65
CA GLY A 498 11.60 22.87 5.99
C GLY A 498 10.14 23.23 6.20
N HIS A 499 9.76 24.34 5.58
CA HIS A 499 8.44 24.94 5.70
C HIS A 499 7.84 25.17 4.32
N PHE A 500 6.54 24.95 4.21
CA PHE A 500 5.74 25.42 3.09
C PHE A 500 5.53 26.96 3.20
N PRO A 501 5.13 27.64 2.10
CA PRO A 501 4.79 29.06 2.13
C PRO A 501 3.75 29.43 3.20
N CYS A 502 3.80 30.65 3.75
CA CYS A 502 2.83 31.07 4.78
C CYS A 502 1.38 31.10 4.31
N ASN A 503 1.15 31.25 2.99
CA ASN A 503 -0.17 31.22 2.36
C ASN A 503 -0.55 29.83 1.84
N PHE A 504 0.17 28.77 2.22
CA PHE A 504 -0.11 27.41 1.79
C PHE A 504 -1.50 26.93 2.25
N HIS A 505 -2.24 26.30 1.35
CA HIS A 505 -3.57 25.78 1.67
C HIS A 505 -3.45 24.46 2.44
N TRP A 506 -3.71 24.54 3.74
CA TRP A 506 -3.94 23.38 4.60
C TRP A 506 -5.42 23.01 4.54
N GLY A 507 -5.74 22.02 3.71
CA GLY A 507 -7.10 21.71 3.34
C GLY A 507 -7.63 20.38 3.87
N ILE A 508 -8.94 20.30 4.04
CA ILE A 508 -9.65 19.02 4.15
C ILE A 508 -10.65 18.91 3.01
N ALA A 509 -10.67 17.75 2.37
CA ALA A 509 -11.59 17.43 1.29
C ALA A 509 -12.76 16.56 1.76
N ASP A 510 -13.91 16.81 1.17
CA ASP A 510 -15.10 15.97 1.23
C ASP A 510 -15.71 15.83 -0.17
N SER A 511 -16.62 14.87 -0.32
CA SER A 511 -17.37 14.62 -1.56
C SER A 511 -18.49 15.66 -1.74
N THR A 512 -19.60 15.26 -2.35
CA THR A 512 -20.85 16.03 -2.32
C THR A 512 -21.31 16.25 -0.88
N LEU A 513 -21.44 17.51 -0.49
CA LEU A 513 -21.93 17.88 0.83
C LEU A 513 -23.40 17.44 0.96
N GLN A 514 -23.72 16.68 2.00
CA GLN A 514 -25.10 16.29 2.24
C GLN A 514 -25.91 17.52 2.68
N VAL A 515 -27.00 17.77 1.96
CA VAL A 515 -27.92 18.86 2.27
C VAL A 515 -28.99 18.34 3.23
N HIS A 516 -28.91 18.79 4.48
CA HIS A 516 -29.90 18.47 5.50
C HIS A 516 -30.98 19.56 5.50
N PHE A 517 -31.99 19.38 4.66
CA PHE A 517 -33.14 20.30 4.56
C PHE A 517 -33.99 20.35 5.83
N HIS A 518 -33.91 19.32 6.67
CA HIS A 518 -34.65 19.27 7.92
C HIS A 518 -33.86 19.99 9.02
N PRO A 519 -34.34 21.15 9.48
CA PRO A 519 -33.76 21.78 10.65
C PRO A 519 -34.11 20.90 11.85
N TYR A 520 -33.09 20.36 12.51
CA TYR A 520 -33.25 19.98 13.93
C TYR A 520 -33.44 21.22 14.83
N SER A 521 -33.52 22.42 14.25
CA SER A 521 -34.15 23.57 14.91
C SER A 521 -35.67 23.44 14.82
N PRO A 522 -36.38 23.13 15.92
CA PRO A 522 -37.84 23.18 15.97
C PRO A 522 -38.38 24.62 15.90
N GLN A 523 -37.51 25.60 15.68
CA GLN A 523 -37.85 27.01 15.80
C GLN A 523 -38.45 27.53 14.48
N PHE A 524 -39.65 28.12 14.56
CA PHE A 524 -40.32 28.84 13.48
C PHE A 524 -40.81 28.01 12.27
N ASN A 525 -40.93 26.68 12.40
CA ASN A 525 -41.51 25.82 11.34
C ASN A 525 -42.98 25.48 11.56
N ASP A 526 -43.48 25.60 12.78
CA ASP A 526 -44.87 25.32 13.10
C ASP A 526 -45.72 26.57 12.85
N PRO A 527 -46.58 26.58 11.82
CA PRO A 527 -47.44 27.73 11.54
C PRO A 527 -48.69 27.73 12.41
N LEU A 528 -48.93 26.70 13.24
CA LEU A 528 -50.15 26.59 14.02
C LEU A 528 -50.09 27.51 15.25
N LEU A 529 -51.21 28.18 15.51
CA LEU A 529 -51.41 28.89 16.77
C LEU A 529 -51.95 27.90 17.82
N TYR A 530 -51.36 27.88 19.01
CA TYR A 530 -51.80 27.01 20.10
C TYR A 530 -52.40 27.82 21.25
N ARG A 531 -53.45 27.28 21.87
CA ARG A 531 -53.93 27.71 23.18
C ARG A 531 -53.24 26.87 24.25
N TRP A 532 -52.50 27.53 25.14
CA TRP A 532 -51.79 26.88 26.24
C TRP A 532 -52.63 26.85 27.52
N ASN A 533 -52.90 25.65 28.05
CA ASN A 533 -53.63 25.46 29.30
C ASN A 533 -52.73 25.65 30.53
N LEU A 534 -52.33 26.90 30.79
CA LEU A 534 -51.39 27.29 31.86
C LEU A 534 -51.83 26.90 33.28
N THR A 535 -53.13 26.89 33.55
CA THR A 535 -53.70 26.65 34.88
C THR A 535 -54.28 25.24 35.06
N GLY A 536 -54.25 24.41 34.00
CA GLY A 536 -54.76 23.04 34.00
C GLY A 536 -53.66 22.01 33.80
N ASP A 537 -53.78 21.15 32.78
CA ASP A 537 -52.87 20.04 32.49
C ASP A 537 -51.59 20.46 31.74
N GLY A 538 -51.42 21.75 31.44
CA GLY A 538 -50.25 22.28 30.72
C GLY A 538 -50.24 21.97 29.22
N SER A 539 -51.31 21.40 28.66
CA SER A 539 -51.35 20.98 27.26
C SER A 539 -51.49 22.16 26.27
N LEU A 540 -51.00 21.95 25.04
CA LEU A 540 -51.11 22.88 23.91
C LEU A 540 -52.17 22.36 22.92
N HIS A 541 -53.25 23.12 22.71
CA HIS A 541 -54.28 22.77 21.74
C HIS A 541 -54.22 23.66 20.50
N PRO A 542 -54.09 23.11 19.27
CA PRO A 542 -54.06 23.93 18.07
C PRO A 542 -55.41 24.61 17.85
N VAL A 543 -55.40 25.89 17.49
CA VAL A 543 -56.60 26.66 17.13
C VAL A 543 -57.03 26.25 15.71
N PRO A 544 -58.20 25.61 15.53
CA PRO A 544 -58.62 25.13 14.22
C PRO A 544 -58.75 26.27 13.21
N GLY A 545 -58.19 26.09 12.01
CA GLY A 545 -58.31 27.03 10.90
C GLY A 545 -57.36 28.23 10.92
N VAL A 546 -56.56 28.43 11.98
CA VAL A 546 -55.61 29.56 12.07
C VAL A 546 -54.20 29.09 11.76
N LYS A 547 -53.58 29.71 10.75
CA LYS A 547 -52.15 29.56 10.43
C LYS A 547 -51.48 30.93 10.46
N LEU A 548 -50.38 31.02 11.19
CA LEU A 548 -49.53 32.20 11.27
C LEU A 548 -48.49 32.19 10.14
N GLN A 549 -48.09 33.38 9.72
CA GLN A 549 -46.96 33.54 8.81
C GLN A 549 -45.65 33.37 9.59
N THR A 550 -44.83 32.41 9.19
CA THR A 550 -43.49 32.20 9.77
C THR A 550 -42.49 33.15 9.13
N ARG A 551 -41.43 33.52 9.88
CA ARG A 551 -40.34 34.35 9.35
C ARG A 551 -39.57 33.59 8.26
N PRO A 552 -38.88 34.29 7.33
CA PRO A 552 -37.96 33.64 6.40
C PRO A 552 -36.89 32.83 7.14
N ALA A 553 -36.49 31.70 6.56
CA ALA A 553 -35.42 30.87 7.10
C ALA A 553 -34.07 31.59 7.03
N GLN A 554 -33.28 31.42 8.09
CA GLN A 554 -31.95 32.00 8.31
C GLN A 554 -30.92 30.88 8.48
N CYS A 555 -29.64 31.20 8.34
CA CYS A 555 -28.57 30.19 8.42
C CYS A 555 -28.49 29.47 9.77
N THR A 556 -28.91 30.12 10.85
CA THR A 556 -29.01 29.53 12.20
C THR A 556 -30.07 28.44 12.31
N ASP A 557 -31.01 28.37 11.37
CA ASP A 557 -32.07 27.35 11.37
C ASP A 557 -31.50 25.97 10.98
N TYR A 558 -30.38 25.94 10.23
CA TYR A 558 -29.66 24.72 9.88
C TYR A 558 -28.66 24.32 10.99
N GLN A 559 -29.13 23.69 12.06
CA GLN A 559 -28.29 23.30 13.21
C GLN A 559 -27.08 22.41 12.88
N PHE A 560 -27.13 21.67 11.77
CA PHE A 560 -26.03 20.83 11.32
C PHE A 560 -24.81 21.65 10.84
N ILE A 561 -25.02 22.85 10.28
CA ILE A 561 -23.93 23.66 9.71
C ILE A 561 -22.93 24.07 10.79
N PRO A 562 -23.33 24.70 11.93
CA PRO A 562 -22.37 25.11 12.94
C PRO A 562 -21.63 23.95 13.60
N SER A 563 -22.27 22.79 13.81
CA SER A 563 -21.61 21.62 14.41
C SER A 563 -20.58 21.02 13.47
N HIS A 564 -20.94 20.80 12.20
CA HIS A 564 -20.05 20.29 11.15
C HIS A 564 -18.83 21.20 10.96
N LEU A 565 -19.03 22.51 10.88
CA LEU A 565 -17.93 23.47 10.66
C LEU A 565 -17.05 23.68 11.90
N ARG A 566 -17.56 23.52 13.12
CA ARG A 566 -16.72 23.51 14.33
C ARG A 566 -15.81 22.29 14.37
N MET A 567 -16.28 21.12 13.95
CA MET A 567 -15.44 19.93 13.82
C MET A 567 -14.33 20.17 12.79
N LEU A 568 -14.66 20.73 11.63
CA LEU A 568 -13.67 21.14 10.64
C LEU A 568 -12.63 22.12 11.23
N ALA A 569 -13.06 23.18 11.90
CA ALA A 569 -12.16 24.15 12.53
C ALA A 569 -11.25 23.51 13.58
N SER A 570 -11.70 22.46 14.27
CA SER A 570 -10.90 21.75 15.29
C SER A 570 -9.67 21.03 14.72
N THR A 571 -9.63 20.80 13.40
CA THR A 571 -8.49 20.17 12.73
C THR A 571 -7.30 21.11 12.51
N GLY A 572 -7.52 22.42 12.60
CA GLY A 572 -6.52 23.44 12.26
C GLY A 572 -6.41 23.75 10.76
N ALA A 573 -7.16 23.08 9.89
CA ALA A 573 -7.21 23.38 8.46
C ALA A 573 -7.70 24.82 8.20
N SER A 574 -7.12 25.48 7.20
CA SER A 574 -7.53 26.82 6.74
C SER A 574 -8.53 26.76 5.58
N HIS A 575 -8.59 25.64 4.87
CA HIS A 575 -9.42 25.46 3.68
C HIS A 575 -10.34 24.25 3.78
N TYR A 576 -11.55 24.37 3.21
CA TYR A 576 -12.49 23.27 3.06
C TYR A 576 -12.88 23.08 1.60
N ARG A 577 -12.68 21.87 1.10
CA ARG A 577 -13.06 21.47 -0.26
C ARG A 577 -14.27 20.55 -0.20
N PHE A 578 -15.34 20.92 -0.88
CA PHE A 578 -16.56 20.11 -0.97
C PHE A 578 -17.26 20.33 -2.30
N ALA A 579 -18.15 19.40 -2.67
CA ALA A 579 -18.94 19.51 -3.89
C ALA A 579 -20.39 19.92 -3.65
N LEU A 580 -20.90 20.68 -4.62
CA LEU A 580 -22.32 20.94 -4.80
C LEU A 580 -23.01 19.70 -5.39
N ASN A 581 -24.34 19.69 -5.30
CA ASN A 581 -25.16 18.66 -5.90
C ASN A 581 -25.98 19.26 -7.06
N TRP A 582 -25.53 19.06 -8.30
CA TRP A 582 -26.18 19.61 -9.49
C TRP A 582 -27.64 19.12 -9.62
N THR A 583 -27.89 17.82 -9.42
CA THR A 583 -29.25 17.24 -9.49
C THR A 583 -30.20 17.84 -8.48
N LEU A 584 -29.68 18.31 -7.35
CA LEU A 584 -30.46 18.93 -6.31
C LEU A 584 -30.75 20.41 -6.59
N ILE A 585 -29.77 21.13 -7.15
CA ILE A 585 -29.89 22.57 -7.46
C ILE A 585 -30.80 22.78 -8.67
N LEU A 586 -30.58 22.03 -9.76
CA LEU A 586 -31.35 22.08 -10.99
C LEU A 586 -31.91 20.68 -11.33
N PRO A 587 -33.02 20.23 -10.70
CA PRO A 587 -33.56 18.89 -10.91
C PRO A 587 -33.97 18.59 -12.36
N LYS A 588 -34.33 19.63 -13.12
CA LYS A 588 -34.66 19.52 -14.56
C LYS A 588 -33.47 19.67 -15.49
N GLY A 589 -32.29 20.02 -14.96
CA GLY A 589 -31.08 20.31 -15.75
C GLY A 589 -31.01 21.73 -16.32
N ASP A 590 -32.09 22.50 -16.24
CA ASP A 590 -32.19 23.88 -16.69
C ASP A 590 -32.70 24.81 -15.55
N ARG A 591 -32.84 26.10 -15.84
CA ARG A 591 -33.33 27.11 -14.88
C ARG A 591 -34.85 27.15 -14.73
N SER A 592 -35.61 26.25 -15.36
CA SER A 592 -37.08 26.23 -15.23
C SER A 592 -37.52 25.89 -13.81
N LEU A 593 -36.71 25.09 -13.10
CA LEU A 593 -36.94 24.71 -11.71
C LEU A 593 -35.63 24.80 -10.92
N VAL A 594 -35.45 25.91 -10.21
CA VAL A 594 -34.31 26.13 -9.31
C VAL A 594 -34.70 25.81 -7.88
N ASN A 595 -33.96 24.93 -7.22
CA ASN A 595 -34.15 24.62 -5.81
C ASN A 595 -33.51 25.70 -4.93
N THR A 596 -34.29 26.71 -4.57
CA THR A 596 -33.83 27.86 -3.78
C THR A 596 -33.44 27.50 -2.34
N GLU A 597 -34.01 26.45 -1.76
CA GLU A 597 -33.62 25.96 -0.43
C GLU A 597 -32.23 25.32 -0.44
N ALA A 598 -31.89 24.57 -1.50
CA ALA A 598 -30.55 24.02 -1.66
C ALA A 598 -29.51 25.14 -1.81
N LEU A 599 -29.81 26.14 -2.65
CA LEU A 599 -28.96 27.33 -2.80
C LEU A 599 -28.78 28.05 -1.45
N ARG A 600 -29.86 28.25 -0.69
CA ARG A 600 -29.80 28.88 0.65
C ARG A 600 -28.89 28.09 1.59
N TYR A 601 -29.02 26.76 1.64
CA TYR A 601 -28.17 25.92 2.47
C TYR A 601 -26.68 26.11 2.15
N TYR A 602 -26.29 26.04 0.88
CA TYR A 602 -24.90 26.25 0.47
C TYR A 602 -24.40 27.67 0.77
N ARG A 603 -25.22 28.71 0.54
CA ARG A 603 -24.90 30.09 0.95
C ARG A 603 -24.64 30.19 2.45
N CYS A 604 -25.42 29.47 3.26
CA CYS A 604 -25.25 29.45 4.70
C CYS A 604 -23.96 28.74 5.12
N VAL A 605 -23.63 27.60 4.51
CA VAL A 605 -22.33 26.92 4.73
C VAL A 605 -21.17 27.86 4.40
N LEU A 606 -21.20 28.50 3.25
CA LEU A 606 -20.14 29.42 2.79
C LEU A 606 -20.02 30.68 3.66
N THR A 607 -21.16 31.22 4.12
CA THR A 607 -21.18 32.37 5.03
C THR A 607 -20.58 32.00 6.38
N GLU A 608 -20.91 30.83 6.92
CA GLU A 608 -20.39 30.35 8.19
C GLU A 608 -18.90 29.97 8.12
N LEU A 609 -18.44 29.37 7.01
CA LEU A 609 -17.02 29.14 6.75
C LEU A 609 -16.23 30.46 6.83
N LYS A 610 -16.70 31.48 6.10
CA LYS A 610 -16.06 32.81 6.11
C LYS A 610 -16.09 33.45 7.50
N ARG A 611 -17.16 33.26 8.28
CA ARG A 611 -17.26 33.73 9.66
C ARG A 611 -16.24 33.06 10.59
N LEU A 612 -15.91 31.79 10.33
CA LEU A 612 -14.88 31.04 11.05
C LEU A 612 -13.44 31.29 10.53
N GLY A 613 -13.26 32.16 9.53
CA GLY A 613 -11.96 32.42 8.92
C GLY A 613 -11.47 31.28 8.02
N LEU A 614 -12.37 30.43 7.54
CA LEU A 614 -12.08 29.31 6.66
C LEU A 614 -12.43 29.67 5.21
N GLU A 615 -11.56 29.32 4.27
CA GLU A 615 -11.81 29.51 2.84
C GLU A 615 -12.38 28.25 2.19
N ALA A 616 -13.24 28.43 1.19
CA ALA A 616 -13.88 27.34 0.46
C ALA A 616 -13.25 27.13 -0.92
N MET A 617 -13.01 25.86 -1.27
CA MET A 617 -12.80 25.40 -2.63
C MET A 617 -14.01 24.57 -3.06
N VAL A 618 -14.82 25.08 -3.99
CA VAL A 618 -16.11 24.46 -4.34
C VAL A 618 -16.02 23.69 -5.65
N ILE A 619 -16.50 22.45 -5.63
CA ILE A 619 -16.62 21.60 -6.81
C ILE A 619 -18.04 21.69 -7.35
N MET A 620 -18.22 22.09 -8.62
CA MET A 620 -19.54 22.23 -9.22
C MET A 620 -20.18 20.87 -9.55
N TYR A 621 -19.39 19.96 -10.12
CA TYR A 621 -19.83 18.61 -10.48
C TYR A 621 -18.85 17.55 -9.96
N TYR A 622 -19.39 16.66 -9.12
CA TYR A 622 -18.66 15.54 -8.52
C TYR A 622 -19.32 14.23 -8.95
N PRO A 623 -18.81 13.57 -9.99
CA PRO A 623 -19.33 12.29 -10.44
C PRO A 623 -18.96 11.18 -9.45
N THR A 624 -19.90 10.28 -9.17
CA THR A 624 -19.58 9.00 -8.51
C THR A 624 -20.40 7.87 -9.14
N HIS A 625 -19.80 6.68 -9.26
CA HIS A 625 -20.54 5.48 -9.69
C HIS A 625 -21.68 5.09 -8.73
N ARG A 626 -21.66 5.60 -7.49
CA ARG A 626 -22.72 5.38 -6.50
C ARG A 626 -23.86 6.39 -6.59
N ALA A 627 -23.62 7.55 -7.19
CA ALA A 627 -24.66 8.55 -7.38
C ALA A 627 -25.59 8.10 -8.50
N PRO A 628 -26.92 8.22 -8.33
CA PRO A 628 -27.86 8.03 -9.41
C PRO A 628 -27.45 8.89 -10.62
N ASN A 629 -27.56 8.32 -11.82
CA ASN A 629 -27.32 9.02 -13.08
C ASN A 629 -25.92 9.69 -13.16
N LEU A 630 -24.91 9.13 -12.47
CA LEU A 630 -23.56 9.68 -12.37
C LEU A 630 -23.49 11.10 -11.77
N GLY A 631 -24.54 11.55 -11.09
CA GLY A 631 -24.66 12.92 -10.56
C GLY A 631 -25.21 13.93 -11.56
N LEU A 632 -25.72 13.49 -12.73
CA LEU A 632 -26.44 14.33 -13.68
C LEU A 632 -27.94 14.43 -13.35
N PRO A 633 -28.58 15.59 -13.57
CA PRO A 633 -30.03 15.71 -13.58
C PRO A 633 -30.65 14.66 -14.52
N ALA A 634 -31.75 14.01 -14.09
CA ALA A 634 -32.35 12.89 -14.83
C ALA A 634 -32.63 13.21 -16.31
N PRO A 635 -33.19 14.37 -16.69
CA PRO A 635 -33.43 14.67 -18.11
C PRO A 635 -32.16 14.72 -18.96
N LEU A 636 -31.04 15.21 -18.40
CA LEU A 636 -29.76 15.24 -19.12
C LEU A 636 -29.18 13.84 -19.28
N HIS A 637 -29.24 13.03 -18.22
CA HIS A 637 -28.81 11.64 -18.27
C HIS A 637 -29.60 10.82 -19.28
N ASP A 638 -30.94 10.92 -19.24
CA ASP A 638 -31.85 10.20 -20.13
C ASP A 638 -31.66 10.60 -21.60
N SER A 639 -31.21 11.83 -21.87
CA SER A 639 -30.90 12.29 -23.23
C SER A 639 -29.55 11.77 -23.78
N GLY A 640 -28.75 11.06 -22.97
CA GLY A 640 -27.44 10.53 -23.35
C GLY A 640 -26.26 11.11 -22.54
N GLY A 641 -26.53 11.97 -21.55
CA GLY A 641 -25.54 12.50 -20.62
C GLY A 641 -24.36 13.19 -21.31
N TRP A 642 -23.13 12.87 -20.89
CA TRP A 642 -21.91 13.48 -21.44
C TRP A 642 -21.59 13.06 -22.88
N LEU A 643 -22.35 12.16 -23.50
CA LEU A 643 -22.19 11.89 -24.94
C LEU A 643 -22.83 12.99 -25.80
N GLN A 644 -23.76 13.76 -25.24
CA GLN A 644 -24.47 14.82 -25.94
C GLN A 644 -23.91 16.20 -25.64
N TYR A 645 -23.85 17.04 -26.67
CA TYR A 645 -23.40 18.43 -26.55
C TYR A 645 -24.35 19.31 -25.72
N ASN A 646 -25.65 19.00 -25.69
CA ASN A 646 -26.63 19.73 -24.87
C ASN A 646 -26.25 19.77 -23.37
N THR A 647 -25.59 18.73 -22.85
CA THR A 647 -25.10 18.65 -21.47
C THR A 647 -23.98 19.67 -21.22
N VAL A 648 -23.17 19.98 -22.25
CA VAL A 648 -22.13 21.02 -22.18
C VAL A 648 -22.75 22.40 -21.96
N GLU A 649 -23.80 22.71 -22.70
CA GLU A 649 -24.53 23.98 -22.58
C GLU A 649 -25.29 24.08 -21.25
N ALA A 650 -25.95 23.01 -20.83
CA ALA A 650 -26.62 22.94 -19.54
C ALA A 650 -25.62 23.12 -18.37
N PHE A 651 -24.43 22.53 -18.48
CA PHE A 651 -23.38 22.72 -17.48
C PHE A 651 -22.89 24.17 -17.43
N GLN A 652 -22.75 24.84 -18.58
CA GLN A 652 -22.39 26.26 -18.63
C GLN A 652 -23.44 27.14 -17.91
N GLN A 653 -24.74 26.90 -18.15
CA GLN A 653 -25.82 27.62 -17.47
C GLN A 653 -25.87 27.36 -15.97
N TYR A 654 -25.55 26.13 -15.56
CA TYR A 654 -25.42 25.76 -14.15
C TYR A 654 -24.20 26.42 -13.49
N ALA A 655 -23.05 26.46 -14.17
CA ALA A 655 -21.85 27.14 -13.69
C ALA A 655 -22.09 28.63 -13.50
N GLU A 656 -22.77 29.29 -14.45
CA GLU A 656 -23.18 30.69 -14.34
C GLU A 656 -24.03 30.95 -13.10
N LEU A 657 -25.03 30.10 -12.84
CA LEU A 657 -25.86 30.19 -11.64
C LEU A 657 -25.00 30.04 -10.38
N CYS A 658 -24.05 29.11 -10.36
CA CYS A 658 -23.15 28.91 -9.23
C CYS A 658 -22.25 30.14 -8.98
N TYR A 659 -21.71 30.76 -10.03
CA TYR A 659 -20.91 31.98 -9.90
C TYR A 659 -21.74 33.15 -9.35
N GLN A 660 -22.96 33.32 -9.86
CA GLN A 660 -23.89 34.35 -9.37
C GLN A 660 -24.26 34.14 -7.89
N GLU A 661 -24.58 32.90 -7.53
CA GLU A 661 -25.11 32.56 -6.21
C GLU A 661 -24.04 32.48 -5.12
N PHE A 662 -22.82 32.07 -5.47
CA PHE A 662 -21.79 31.73 -4.49
C PHE A 662 -20.45 32.47 -4.68
N GLY A 663 -20.21 33.12 -5.82
CA GLY A 663 -18.92 33.75 -6.17
C GLY A 663 -18.39 34.74 -5.12
N LYS A 664 -19.30 35.44 -4.41
CA LYS A 664 -18.95 36.34 -3.30
C LYS A 664 -18.15 35.68 -2.16
N TRP A 665 -18.31 34.37 -1.97
CA TRP A 665 -17.63 33.61 -0.91
C TRP A 665 -16.58 32.64 -1.43
N VAL A 666 -16.59 32.32 -2.73
CA VAL A 666 -15.76 31.26 -3.29
C VAL A 666 -14.75 31.85 -4.25
N ARG A 667 -13.47 31.76 -3.88
CA ARG A 667 -12.35 32.14 -4.75
C ARG A 667 -11.86 30.99 -5.62
N HIS A 668 -11.84 29.77 -5.09
CA HIS A 668 -11.29 28.60 -5.78
C HIS A 668 -12.42 27.67 -6.25
N TRP A 669 -12.50 27.48 -7.55
CA TRP A 669 -13.52 26.67 -8.20
C TRP A 669 -12.90 25.46 -8.90
N ILE A 670 -13.53 24.30 -8.70
CA ILE A 670 -13.31 23.10 -9.49
C ILE A 670 -14.57 22.86 -10.30
N THR A 671 -14.52 22.90 -11.62
CA THR A 671 -15.69 22.63 -12.46
C THR A 671 -16.11 21.17 -12.32
N ILE A 672 -15.17 20.26 -12.55
CA ILE A 672 -15.40 18.81 -12.61
C ILE A 672 -14.32 18.10 -11.80
N ASN A 673 -14.74 17.20 -10.89
CA ASN A 673 -13.82 16.33 -10.16
C ASN A 673 -13.62 15.00 -10.91
N GLU A 674 -12.37 14.63 -11.12
CA GLU A 674 -11.91 13.37 -11.73
C GLU A 674 -12.66 13.00 -13.03
N PRO A 675 -12.76 13.90 -14.03
CA PRO A 675 -13.39 13.57 -15.31
C PRO A 675 -12.68 12.40 -16.00
N ASN A 676 -11.39 12.21 -15.74
CA ASN A 676 -10.59 11.09 -16.23
C ASN A 676 -10.97 9.73 -15.62
N ARG A 677 -11.64 9.69 -14.45
CA ARG A 677 -12.26 8.48 -13.90
C ARG A 677 -13.72 8.34 -14.28
N LEU A 678 -14.43 9.46 -14.45
CA LEU A 678 -15.83 9.45 -14.92
C LEU A 678 -15.97 8.76 -16.29
N ILE A 679 -15.04 8.98 -17.20
CA ILE A 679 -15.12 8.38 -18.54
C ILE A 679 -15.10 6.85 -18.52
N ASP A 680 -14.58 6.21 -17.46
CA ASP A 680 -14.60 4.75 -17.31
C ASP A 680 -16.03 4.19 -17.11
N ALA A 681 -17.01 5.06 -16.81
CA ALA A 681 -18.42 4.68 -16.78
C ALA A 681 -18.99 4.36 -18.18
N TYR A 682 -18.30 4.76 -19.26
CA TYR A 682 -18.74 4.51 -20.63
C TYR A 682 -18.08 3.22 -21.18
N PRO A 683 -18.88 2.28 -21.72
CA PRO A 683 -18.40 0.95 -22.08
C PRO A 683 -17.50 0.92 -23.32
N SER A 684 -17.77 1.73 -24.35
CA SER A 684 -17.00 1.72 -25.60
C SER A 684 -15.91 2.79 -25.63
N GLY A 685 -14.75 2.49 -26.23
CA GLY A 685 -13.65 3.47 -26.33
C GLY A 685 -14.07 4.76 -27.05
N ILE A 686 -14.91 4.65 -28.09
CA ILE A 686 -15.46 5.81 -28.80
C ILE A 686 -16.30 6.68 -27.87
N GLU A 687 -17.19 6.09 -27.06
CA GLU A 687 -17.99 6.81 -26.07
C GLU A 687 -17.11 7.46 -25.00
N ARG A 688 -16.06 6.79 -24.53
CA ARG A 688 -15.11 7.38 -23.56
C ARG A 688 -14.44 8.62 -24.12
N HIS A 689 -14.00 8.56 -25.37
CA HIS A 689 -13.35 9.69 -26.05
C HIS A 689 -14.34 10.83 -26.32
N GLN A 690 -15.59 10.52 -26.71
CA GLN A 690 -16.63 11.52 -26.91
C GLN A 690 -17.04 12.19 -25.59
N ALA A 691 -17.18 11.43 -24.51
CA ALA A 691 -17.47 11.97 -23.18
C ALA A 691 -16.30 12.86 -22.68
N ALA A 692 -15.05 12.43 -22.87
CA ALA A 692 -13.87 13.24 -22.54
C ALA A 692 -13.86 14.58 -23.30
N HIS A 693 -14.20 14.57 -24.59
CA HIS A 693 -14.32 15.76 -25.43
C HIS A 693 -15.34 16.74 -24.87
N ASN A 694 -16.56 16.27 -24.60
CA ASN A 694 -17.63 17.12 -24.08
C ASN A 694 -17.33 17.64 -22.66
N LEU A 695 -16.71 16.83 -21.80
CA LEU A 695 -16.27 17.24 -20.46
C LEU A 695 -15.23 18.37 -20.53
N LEU A 696 -14.27 18.29 -21.47
CA LEU A 696 -13.28 19.34 -21.70
C LEU A 696 -13.93 20.65 -22.15
N LEU A 697 -14.87 20.59 -23.09
CA LEU A 697 -15.61 21.77 -23.55
C LEU A 697 -16.48 22.37 -22.44
N ALA A 698 -17.12 21.53 -21.62
CA ALA A 698 -17.94 22.00 -20.50
C ALA A 698 -17.08 22.73 -19.46
N HIS A 699 -15.90 22.20 -19.16
CA HIS A 699 -14.92 22.88 -18.33
C HIS A 699 -14.48 24.21 -18.95
N ALA A 700 -14.05 24.20 -20.22
CA ALA A 700 -13.54 25.40 -20.90
C ALA A 700 -14.59 26.50 -20.97
N LYS A 701 -15.84 26.18 -21.35
CA LYS A 701 -16.94 27.15 -21.38
C LYS A 701 -17.26 27.74 -20.00
N ALA A 702 -17.27 26.90 -18.96
CA ALA A 702 -17.46 27.38 -17.58
C ALA A 702 -16.29 28.26 -17.10
N TRP A 703 -15.06 27.96 -17.54
CA TRP A 703 -13.88 28.78 -17.25
C TRP A 703 -13.94 30.12 -17.98
N ARG A 704 -14.24 30.12 -19.28
CA ARG A 704 -14.34 31.33 -20.13
C ARG A 704 -15.43 32.28 -19.66
N LEU A 705 -16.56 31.72 -19.26
CA LEU A 705 -17.65 32.48 -18.65
C LEU A 705 -17.17 33.24 -17.41
N ASN A 706 -16.47 32.55 -16.51
CA ASN A 706 -15.93 33.17 -15.31
C ASN A 706 -14.87 34.24 -15.64
N ASP A 707 -13.96 33.95 -16.56
CA ASP A 707 -12.90 34.85 -16.98
C ASP A 707 -13.44 36.15 -17.60
N ARG A 708 -14.52 36.06 -18.39
CA ARG A 708 -15.16 37.22 -19.04
C ARG A 708 -16.04 38.03 -18.11
N GLU A 709 -16.86 37.38 -17.27
CA GLU A 709 -17.95 38.06 -16.57
C GLU A 709 -17.74 38.21 -15.06
N TYR A 710 -16.93 37.35 -14.43
CA TYR A 710 -16.83 37.25 -12.97
C TYR A 710 -15.40 37.46 -12.42
N ASN A 711 -14.40 37.61 -13.29
CA ASN A 711 -12.98 37.74 -12.91
C ASN A 711 -12.65 38.97 -12.05
N GLN A 712 -13.52 39.99 -12.03
CA GLN A 712 -13.43 41.12 -11.08
C GLN A 712 -13.45 40.66 -9.60
N GLN A 713 -13.89 39.43 -9.31
CA GLN A 713 -13.94 38.83 -7.97
C GLN A 713 -12.65 38.08 -7.56
N GLN A 714 -11.58 38.12 -8.37
CA GLN A 714 -10.34 37.34 -8.16
C GLN A 714 -10.57 35.81 -8.05
N SER A 715 -11.60 35.32 -8.76
CA SER A 715 -11.94 33.90 -8.84
C SER A 715 -10.94 33.12 -9.71
N LEU A 716 -10.51 31.95 -9.25
CA LEU A 716 -9.66 31.01 -9.96
C LEU A 716 -10.43 29.73 -10.25
N VAL A 717 -10.39 29.27 -11.50
CA VAL A 717 -11.17 28.11 -11.96
C VAL A 717 -10.24 27.04 -12.55
N SER A 718 -10.47 25.79 -12.17
CA SER A 718 -9.76 24.61 -12.68
C SER A 718 -10.72 23.41 -12.79
N LEU A 719 -10.24 22.28 -13.30
CA LEU A 719 -10.78 20.95 -12.99
C LEU A 719 -9.80 20.20 -12.08
N ALA A 720 -10.25 19.16 -11.38
CA ALA A 720 -9.38 18.31 -10.55
C ALA A 720 -9.22 16.94 -11.21
N LEU A 721 -8.00 16.50 -11.49
CA LEU A 721 -7.74 15.21 -12.15
C LEU A 721 -7.29 14.16 -11.15
N HIS A 722 -7.74 12.92 -11.32
CA HIS A 722 -7.10 11.78 -10.65
C HIS A 722 -5.68 11.63 -11.20
N ALA A 723 -4.69 11.41 -10.33
CA ALA A 723 -3.28 11.49 -10.70
C ALA A 723 -2.44 10.50 -9.89
N ASP A 724 -2.73 9.20 -10.00
CA ASP A 724 -1.81 8.17 -9.49
C ASP A 724 -0.52 8.14 -10.33
N TRP A 725 0.62 7.92 -9.68
CA TRP A 725 1.89 7.77 -10.39
C TRP A 725 1.96 6.40 -11.07
N ALA A 726 2.55 6.35 -12.27
CA ALA A 726 2.82 5.11 -12.98
C ALA A 726 4.33 4.84 -12.98
N GLN A 727 4.72 3.73 -12.36
CA GLN A 727 6.09 3.24 -12.36
C GLN A 727 6.20 2.06 -13.35
N PRO A 728 7.21 1.99 -14.24
CA PRO A 728 7.43 0.82 -15.08
C PRO A 728 7.56 -0.43 -14.22
N ALA A 729 6.75 -1.45 -14.49
CA ALA A 729 6.77 -2.69 -13.74
C ALA A 729 8.08 -3.48 -13.96
N ASN A 730 8.76 -3.28 -15.07
CA ASN A 730 10.06 -3.87 -15.33
C ASN A 730 11.02 -2.74 -15.76
N PRO A 731 11.91 -2.27 -14.87
CA PRO A 731 12.81 -1.17 -15.19
C PRO A 731 13.92 -1.59 -16.17
N PHE A 732 14.01 -2.86 -16.56
CA PHE A 732 14.99 -3.35 -17.53
C PHE A 732 14.45 -3.42 -18.96
N LEU A 733 13.22 -2.95 -19.20
CA LEU A 733 12.52 -3.02 -20.48
C LEU A 733 11.93 -1.65 -20.85
N GLU A 734 12.39 -1.09 -21.97
CA GLU A 734 11.86 0.18 -22.53
C GLU A 734 10.35 0.10 -22.82
N SER A 735 9.82 -1.09 -23.14
CA SER A 735 8.39 -1.30 -23.39
C SER A 735 7.52 -1.01 -22.15
N HIS A 736 8.05 -1.23 -20.95
CA HIS A 736 7.38 -0.90 -19.69
C HIS A 736 7.50 0.58 -19.35
N GLU A 737 8.64 1.22 -19.66
CA GLU A 737 8.82 2.67 -19.53
C GLU A 737 7.85 3.42 -20.44
N ALA A 738 7.80 3.06 -21.72
CA ALA A 738 6.85 3.61 -22.68
C ALA A 738 5.39 3.34 -22.29
N ALA A 739 5.10 2.22 -21.61
CA ALA A 739 3.78 1.93 -21.07
C ALA A 739 3.42 2.83 -19.88
N ALA A 740 4.36 3.08 -18.97
CA ALA A 740 4.17 3.99 -17.83
C ALA A 740 3.95 5.43 -18.31
N GLU A 741 4.75 5.91 -19.26
CA GLU A 741 4.56 7.24 -19.87
C GLU A 741 3.20 7.37 -20.56
N ARG A 742 2.83 6.38 -21.39
CA ARG A 742 1.53 6.36 -22.06
C ARG A 742 0.37 6.32 -21.06
N PHE A 743 0.51 5.61 -19.95
CA PHE A 743 -0.48 5.62 -18.87
C PHE A 743 -0.67 7.05 -18.33
N LEU A 744 0.41 7.76 -18.01
CA LEU A 744 0.35 9.15 -17.52
C LEU A 744 -0.28 10.11 -18.54
N LEU A 745 0.00 9.91 -19.84
CA LEU A 745 -0.64 10.69 -20.89
C LEU A 745 -2.15 10.46 -20.95
N PHE A 746 -2.60 9.20 -20.86
CA PHE A 746 -4.04 8.89 -20.86
C PHE A 746 -4.74 9.37 -19.57
N GLU A 747 -4.04 9.30 -18.43
CA GLU A 747 -4.55 9.69 -17.11
C GLU A 747 -4.63 11.22 -16.96
N ILE A 748 -3.58 11.96 -17.33
CA ILE A 748 -3.45 13.42 -17.12
C ILE A 748 -3.38 14.18 -18.44
N GLY A 749 -2.47 13.76 -19.34
CA GLY A 749 -2.18 14.48 -20.58
C GLY A 749 -3.41 14.71 -21.46
N ARG A 750 -4.31 13.73 -21.54
CA ARG A 750 -5.59 13.80 -22.27
C ARG A 750 -6.43 15.03 -21.89
N PHE A 751 -6.35 15.47 -20.63
CA PHE A 751 -7.17 16.57 -20.12
C PHE A 751 -6.38 17.89 -19.96
N ILE A 752 -5.09 17.86 -19.64
CA ILE A 752 -4.31 19.10 -19.45
C ILE A 752 -3.69 19.60 -20.77
N ASP A 753 -3.21 18.72 -21.65
CA ASP A 753 -2.56 19.15 -22.90
C ASP A 753 -3.47 20.01 -23.80
N PRO A 754 -4.78 19.69 -23.96
CA PRO A 754 -5.69 20.58 -24.69
C PRO A 754 -5.82 21.98 -24.06
N LEU A 755 -5.63 22.10 -22.75
CA LEU A 755 -5.79 23.37 -22.02
C LEU A 755 -4.50 24.19 -21.98
N LEU A 756 -3.33 23.57 -21.79
CA LEU A 756 -2.07 24.30 -21.60
C LEU A 756 -1.08 24.14 -22.77
N GLY A 757 -1.21 23.09 -23.57
CA GLY A 757 -0.16 22.61 -24.47
C GLY A 757 1.04 22.00 -23.73
N THR A 758 2.09 21.68 -24.47
CA THR A 758 3.35 21.12 -23.95
C THR A 758 4.51 22.08 -24.18
N GLN A 759 5.54 22.05 -23.34
CA GLN A 759 6.75 22.88 -23.55
C GLN A 759 7.70 22.36 -24.65
N TYR A 760 7.51 21.12 -25.11
CA TYR A 760 8.40 20.44 -26.05
C TYR A 760 7.77 20.37 -27.45
N GLY A 761 8.24 21.22 -28.37
CA GLY A 761 7.90 21.21 -29.79
C GLY A 761 7.93 22.60 -30.43
N GLU A 762 8.69 22.76 -31.52
CA GLU A 762 8.81 24.03 -32.28
C GLU A 762 7.53 24.37 -33.08
N GLU A 763 6.61 23.42 -33.25
CA GLU A 763 5.30 23.58 -33.90
C GLU A 763 4.14 23.36 -32.90
N GLN A 764 3.90 24.32 -31.99
CA GLN A 764 2.85 24.19 -30.96
C GLN A 764 1.42 24.34 -31.52
N ILE A 765 0.76 23.23 -31.88
CA ILE A 765 -0.71 23.19 -31.99
C ILE A 765 -1.29 23.20 -30.56
N LYS A 766 -1.53 24.38 -30.00
CA LYS A 766 -2.23 24.55 -28.72
C LYS A 766 -3.74 24.33 -28.90
N GLY A 767 -4.36 23.63 -27.96
CA GLY A 767 -5.82 23.37 -27.96
C GLY A 767 -6.22 21.96 -28.37
N ASP A 768 -5.29 20.99 -28.41
CA ASP A 768 -5.54 19.66 -28.97
C ASP A 768 -5.04 18.53 -28.06
N TYR A 769 -5.50 17.30 -28.32
CA TYR A 769 -5.05 16.10 -27.59
C TYR A 769 -3.56 15.80 -27.82
N PRO A 770 -2.87 15.11 -26.88
CA PRO A 770 -1.47 14.75 -27.02
C PRO A 770 -1.20 13.98 -28.33
N HIS A 771 -0.13 14.36 -29.04
CA HIS A 771 0.24 13.74 -30.31
C HIS A 771 0.51 12.23 -30.13
N GLU A 772 1.17 11.87 -29.03
CA GLU A 772 1.51 10.50 -28.66
C GLU A 772 0.26 9.61 -28.51
N ILE A 773 -0.83 10.15 -27.93
CA ILE A 773 -2.12 9.45 -27.82
C ILE A 773 -2.74 9.23 -29.20
N LYS A 774 -2.75 10.27 -30.04
CA LYS A 774 -3.31 10.20 -31.40
C LYS A 774 -2.61 9.12 -32.23
N THR A 775 -1.28 9.15 -32.24
CA THR A 775 -0.45 8.19 -32.97
C THR A 775 -0.69 6.76 -32.48
N TYR A 776 -0.72 6.56 -31.15
CA TYR A 776 -0.99 5.24 -30.58
C TYR A 776 -2.38 4.69 -30.94
N LEU A 777 -3.43 5.52 -30.81
CA LEU A 777 -4.80 5.11 -31.12
C LEU A 777 -5.02 4.87 -32.61
N MET A 778 -4.36 5.64 -33.49
CA MET A 778 -4.38 5.41 -34.94
C MET A 778 -3.74 4.06 -35.30
N GLU A 779 -2.55 3.75 -34.77
CA GLU A 779 -1.91 2.47 -35.06
C GLU A 779 -2.73 1.30 -34.50
N ARG A 780 -3.28 1.47 -33.30
CA ARG A 780 -4.18 0.48 -32.70
C ARG A 780 -5.47 0.27 -33.52
N ALA A 781 -6.05 1.33 -34.07
CA ALA A 781 -7.20 1.24 -34.96
C ALA A 781 -6.85 0.50 -36.26
N ARG A 782 -5.67 0.78 -36.85
CA ARG A 782 -5.15 0.08 -38.03
C ARG A 782 -5.00 -1.42 -37.78
N LEU A 783 -4.43 -1.81 -36.64
CA LEU A 783 -4.27 -3.22 -36.25
C LEU A 783 -5.61 -3.94 -36.01
N MET A 784 -6.65 -3.22 -35.60
CA MET A 784 -7.99 -3.76 -35.40
C MET A 784 -8.90 -3.69 -36.64
N GLY A 785 -8.40 -3.17 -37.77
CA GLY A 785 -9.20 -3.00 -38.99
C GLY A 785 -10.33 -1.98 -38.87
N LEU A 786 -10.20 -1.01 -37.95
CA LEU A 786 -11.18 0.08 -37.79
C LEU A 786 -10.96 1.16 -38.85
N PRO A 787 -12.02 1.81 -39.35
CA PRO A 787 -11.94 2.75 -40.48
C PRO A 787 -11.26 4.10 -40.15
N GLY A 788 -10.96 4.38 -38.87
CA GLY A 788 -10.33 5.63 -38.45
C GLY A 788 -10.01 5.69 -36.96
N SER A 789 -9.43 6.81 -36.51
CA SER A 789 -9.14 7.07 -35.10
C SER A 789 -10.44 7.13 -34.28
N PRO A 790 -10.50 6.47 -33.11
CA PRO A 790 -11.65 6.58 -32.20
C PRO A 790 -11.66 7.90 -31.41
N LEU A 791 -10.60 8.70 -31.49
CA LEU A 791 -10.49 10.00 -30.80
C LEU A 791 -11.09 11.12 -31.69
N PRO A 792 -12.03 11.94 -31.16
CA PRO A 792 -12.58 13.06 -31.91
C PRO A 792 -11.53 14.15 -32.13
N ASN A 793 -11.70 14.93 -33.20
CA ASN A 793 -10.87 16.10 -33.48
C ASN A 793 -11.55 17.36 -32.95
N PHE A 794 -10.78 18.27 -32.37
CA PHE A 794 -11.26 19.61 -32.06
C PHE A 794 -11.30 20.49 -33.32
N THR A 795 -12.42 21.17 -33.52
CA THR A 795 -12.55 22.28 -34.48
C THR A 795 -11.71 23.48 -34.02
N ASP A 796 -11.39 24.41 -34.93
CA ASP A 796 -10.58 25.58 -34.58
C ASP A 796 -11.26 26.48 -33.52
N SER A 797 -12.60 26.53 -33.52
CA SER A 797 -13.38 27.22 -32.48
C SER A 797 -13.21 26.55 -31.11
N GLU A 798 -13.29 25.21 -31.05
CA GLU A 798 -13.09 24.45 -29.81
C GLU A 798 -11.65 24.57 -29.30
N ARG A 799 -10.66 24.55 -30.19
CA ARG A 799 -9.24 24.75 -29.84
C ARG A 799 -9.01 26.10 -29.16
N GLU A 800 -9.63 27.16 -29.67
CA GLU A 800 -9.53 28.49 -29.08
C GLU A 800 -10.29 28.57 -27.75
N GLU A 801 -11.45 27.91 -27.64
CA GLU A 801 -12.20 27.82 -26.38
C GLU A 801 -11.34 27.18 -25.28
N LEU A 802 -10.64 26.08 -25.58
CA LEU A 802 -9.79 25.31 -24.65
C LEU A 802 -8.49 26.03 -24.26
N ARG A 803 -7.88 26.77 -25.18
CA ARG A 803 -6.52 27.31 -25.02
C ARG A 803 -6.37 28.23 -23.81
N GLY A 804 -5.63 27.78 -22.82
CA GLY A 804 -5.35 28.52 -21.58
C GLY A 804 -6.53 28.56 -20.62
N ALA A 805 -7.57 27.74 -20.81
CA ALA A 805 -8.75 27.69 -19.96
C ALA A 805 -8.50 26.97 -18.63
N LEU A 806 -7.46 27.35 -17.90
CA LEU A 806 -7.07 26.74 -16.63
C LEU A 806 -6.28 27.74 -15.76
N SER A 807 -6.75 28.02 -14.54
CA SER A 807 -6.11 29.00 -13.64
C SER A 807 -5.06 28.39 -12.69
N PHE A 808 -5.13 27.09 -12.41
CA PHE A 808 -4.21 26.32 -11.57
C PHE A 808 -4.29 24.84 -11.93
N ILE A 809 -3.32 24.03 -11.50
CA ILE A 809 -3.37 22.57 -11.73
C ILE A 809 -3.84 21.90 -10.45
N ALA A 810 -4.99 21.23 -10.49
CA ALA A 810 -5.50 20.44 -9.37
C ALA A 810 -5.40 18.94 -9.64
N ILE A 811 -4.74 18.23 -8.72
CA ILE A 811 -4.55 16.79 -8.79
C ILE A 811 -5.03 16.09 -7.52
N ASN A 812 -5.67 14.94 -7.67
CA ASN A 812 -5.99 14.02 -6.59
C ASN A 812 -5.02 12.83 -6.68
N HIS A 813 -4.16 12.66 -5.69
CA HIS A 813 -3.11 11.63 -5.71
C HIS A 813 -3.24 10.72 -4.49
N PHE A 814 -3.35 9.42 -4.74
CA PHE A 814 -3.59 8.43 -3.68
C PHE A 814 -2.47 7.39 -3.61
N THR A 815 -1.97 6.91 -4.75
CA THR A 815 -1.02 5.80 -4.79
C THR A 815 -0.12 5.80 -6.03
N THR A 816 0.76 4.80 -6.10
CA THR A 816 1.59 4.47 -7.27
C THR A 816 1.20 3.10 -7.81
N ARG A 817 1.17 2.98 -9.14
CA ARG A 817 0.84 1.74 -9.86
C ARG A 817 2.06 1.26 -10.63
N LEU A 818 2.33 -0.05 -10.58
CA LEU A 818 3.26 -0.66 -11.53
C LEU A 818 2.54 -0.89 -12.85
N VAL A 819 3.16 -0.51 -13.96
CA VAL A 819 2.54 -0.55 -15.29
C VAL A 819 3.38 -1.39 -16.25
N SER A 820 2.72 -2.27 -17.01
CA SER A 820 3.33 -3.02 -18.11
C SER A 820 2.50 -2.89 -19.38
N PRO A 821 3.08 -3.11 -20.58
CA PRO A 821 2.30 -3.28 -21.78
C PRO A 821 1.39 -4.52 -21.65
N GLN A 822 0.20 -4.46 -22.25
CA GLN A 822 -0.68 -5.63 -22.32
C GLN A 822 -0.23 -6.59 -23.44
N PRO A 823 -0.16 -7.91 -23.20
CA PRO A 823 0.19 -8.89 -24.24
C PRO A 823 -0.84 -8.91 -25.38
N GLN A 824 -0.38 -8.92 -26.63
CA GLN A 824 -1.23 -8.93 -27.83
C GLN A 824 -2.20 -10.13 -27.93
N LYS A 825 -1.91 -11.23 -27.23
CA LYS A 825 -2.71 -12.48 -27.27
C LYS A 825 -3.98 -12.46 -26.38
N GLN A 826 -4.16 -11.47 -25.50
CA GLN A 826 -5.37 -11.37 -24.69
C GLN A 826 -6.53 -10.75 -25.51
N ARG A 827 -7.51 -11.59 -25.90
CA ARG A 827 -8.77 -11.17 -26.53
C ARG A 827 -9.85 -10.91 -25.47
N ASN A 828 -10.19 -9.64 -25.22
CA ASN A 828 -11.41 -9.06 -24.61
C ASN A 828 -11.05 -7.69 -23.97
N PRO A 829 -12.00 -6.74 -23.82
CA PRO A 829 -11.73 -5.32 -24.06
C PRO A 829 -10.59 -4.79 -23.19
N SER A 830 -9.48 -4.44 -23.86
CA SER A 830 -8.31 -3.84 -23.25
C SER A 830 -8.56 -2.36 -22.99
N PRO A 831 -8.06 -1.80 -21.86
CA PRO A 831 -8.09 -0.37 -21.62
C PRO A 831 -7.53 0.41 -22.82
N ASP A 832 -8.01 1.62 -23.08
CA ASP A 832 -7.63 2.37 -24.28
C ASP A 832 -6.12 2.65 -24.34
N HIS A 833 -5.47 2.77 -23.18
CA HIS A 833 -4.03 2.93 -23.04
C HIS A 833 -3.21 1.63 -23.26
N GLY A 834 -3.86 0.46 -23.35
CA GLY A 834 -3.21 -0.83 -23.64
C GLY A 834 -2.14 -1.24 -22.62
N CYS A 835 -2.37 -0.94 -21.33
CA CYS A 835 -1.45 -1.29 -20.25
C CYS A 835 -2.16 -2.15 -19.21
N LEU A 836 -1.40 -3.00 -18.53
CA LEU A 836 -1.82 -3.72 -17.34
C LEU A 836 -1.24 -3.03 -16.09
N THR A 837 -1.99 -3.08 -15.00
CA THR A 837 -1.51 -2.62 -13.69
C THR A 837 -1.15 -3.83 -12.83
N LEU A 838 -0.01 -3.74 -12.16
CA LEU A 838 0.57 -4.76 -11.30
C LEU A 838 0.73 -4.17 -9.89
N SER A 839 0.85 -5.04 -8.89
CA SER A 839 1.15 -4.67 -7.50
C SER A 839 2.53 -5.16 -7.09
N ASP A 840 3.24 -4.34 -6.32
CA ASP A 840 4.46 -4.77 -5.64
C ASP A 840 4.07 -5.33 -4.26
N PRO A 841 4.23 -6.63 -4.00
CA PRO A 841 3.91 -7.22 -2.70
C PRO A 841 4.79 -6.70 -1.55
N THR A 842 5.86 -5.97 -1.85
CA THR A 842 6.75 -5.36 -0.84
C THR A 842 6.34 -3.96 -0.41
N TRP A 843 5.40 -3.32 -1.12
CA TRP A 843 4.86 -2.03 -0.70
C TRP A 843 3.81 -2.22 0.41
N PRO A 844 3.92 -1.50 1.54
CA PRO A 844 2.85 -1.46 2.53
C PRO A 844 1.54 -1.06 1.86
N SER A 845 0.43 -1.66 2.28
CA SER A 845 -0.88 -1.35 1.69
C SER A 845 -1.97 -1.33 2.74
N SER A 846 -3.01 -0.55 2.47
CA SER A 846 -4.20 -0.50 3.31
C SER A 846 -5.04 -1.78 3.20
N SER A 847 -6.10 -1.86 4.01
CA SER A 847 -7.05 -2.97 3.98
C SER A 847 -7.74 -3.17 2.62
N MET A 848 -7.84 -2.09 1.83
CA MET A 848 -8.39 -2.08 0.49
C MET A 848 -7.34 -2.31 -0.61
N GLY A 849 -6.08 -2.56 -0.25
CA GLY A 849 -4.99 -2.79 -1.19
C GLY A 849 -4.40 -1.53 -1.82
N GLN A 850 -4.66 -0.33 -1.27
CA GLN A 850 -4.00 0.89 -1.73
C GLN A 850 -2.55 0.91 -1.23
N ALA A 851 -1.59 0.91 -2.15
CA ALA A 851 -0.17 0.93 -1.80
C ALA A 851 0.26 2.30 -1.25
N VAL A 852 1.07 2.29 -0.19
CA VAL A 852 1.67 3.47 0.44
C VAL A 852 3.04 3.68 -0.18
N VAL A 853 3.10 4.59 -1.17
CA VAL A 853 4.30 4.85 -1.97
C VAL A 853 4.53 6.36 -2.05
N PRO A 854 5.09 6.97 -0.99
CA PRO A 854 5.11 8.43 -0.85
C PRO A 854 5.88 9.13 -1.97
N TRP A 855 7.03 8.58 -2.39
CA TRP A 855 7.87 9.15 -3.45
C TRP A 855 7.15 9.24 -4.81
N GLY A 856 6.06 8.48 -5.00
CA GLY A 856 5.20 8.59 -6.18
C GLY A 856 4.56 9.95 -6.31
N LEU A 857 4.19 10.59 -5.19
CA LEU A 857 3.68 11.97 -5.21
C LEU A 857 4.73 12.95 -5.70
N HIS A 858 5.96 12.81 -5.20
CA HIS A 858 7.08 13.65 -5.63
C HIS A 858 7.35 13.52 -7.13
N LYS A 859 7.39 12.28 -7.65
CA LYS A 859 7.56 12.02 -9.09
C LYS A 859 6.42 12.59 -9.92
N MET A 860 5.18 12.43 -9.47
CA MET A 860 4.02 13.02 -10.15
C MET A 860 4.11 14.55 -10.23
N LEU A 861 4.42 15.21 -9.12
CA LEU A 861 4.57 16.67 -9.07
C LEU A 861 5.68 17.17 -9.98
N LYS A 862 6.83 16.47 -10.03
CA LYS A 862 7.93 16.81 -10.94
C LYS A 862 7.52 16.60 -12.39
N TRP A 863 6.86 15.49 -12.73
CA TRP A 863 6.40 15.20 -14.09
C TRP A 863 5.44 16.29 -14.60
N VAL A 864 4.44 16.66 -13.79
CA VAL A 864 3.50 17.75 -14.10
C VAL A 864 4.25 19.09 -14.27
N SER A 865 5.15 19.42 -13.34
CA SER A 865 5.93 20.67 -13.40
C SER A 865 6.87 20.72 -14.60
N GLN A 866 7.42 19.60 -15.05
CA GLN A 866 8.32 19.51 -16.21
C GLN A 866 7.53 19.61 -17.52
N ARG A 867 6.37 18.95 -17.63
CA ARG A 867 5.56 18.95 -18.86
C ARG A 867 4.89 20.29 -19.14
N TYR A 868 4.33 20.93 -18.11
CA TYR A 868 3.51 22.15 -18.24
C TYR A 868 4.21 23.42 -17.74
N GLY A 869 5.43 23.30 -17.22
CA GLY A 869 6.19 24.39 -16.63
C GLY A 869 5.76 24.78 -15.21
N ARG A 870 6.40 25.82 -14.67
CA ARG A 870 6.25 26.27 -13.27
C ARG A 870 5.31 27.47 -13.08
N LYS A 871 4.65 27.91 -14.15
CA LYS A 871 3.86 29.16 -14.16
C LYS A 871 2.59 29.06 -13.33
N LEU A 872 1.86 27.95 -13.45
CA LEU A 872 0.61 27.75 -12.72
C LEU A 872 0.88 27.09 -11.36
N PRO A 873 0.16 27.50 -10.30
CA PRO A 873 0.25 26.84 -9.01
C PRO A 873 -0.38 25.44 -9.09
N ILE A 874 0.20 24.50 -8.35
CA ILE A 874 -0.28 23.13 -8.21
C ILE A 874 -0.93 22.97 -6.84
N TYR A 875 -2.10 22.34 -6.81
CA TYR A 875 -2.83 21.99 -5.60
C TYR A 875 -3.08 20.48 -5.58
N ILE A 876 -2.70 19.81 -4.50
CA ILE A 876 -3.13 18.44 -4.23
C ILE A 876 -4.52 18.53 -3.61
N THR A 877 -5.56 18.38 -4.41
CA THR A 877 -6.95 18.60 -4.02
C THR A 877 -7.60 17.40 -3.32
N GLY A 878 -6.94 16.25 -3.31
CA GLY A 878 -7.35 15.09 -2.53
C GLY A 878 -6.23 14.07 -2.40
N SER A 879 -5.90 13.68 -1.18
CA SER A 879 -4.93 12.61 -0.90
C SER A 879 -5.22 11.97 0.46
N GLY A 880 -5.19 10.65 0.55
CA GLY A 880 -5.50 9.95 1.79
C GLY A 880 -5.53 8.42 1.66
N ILE A 881 -5.77 7.76 2.78
CA ILE A 881 -5.71 6.29 2.92
C ILE A 881 -6.84 5.78 3.81
N ASP A 882 -7.39 4.61 3.49
CA ASP A 882 -8.31 3.90 4.39
C ASP A 882 -7.55 3.30 5.57
N ASP A 883 -8.15 3.38 6.75
CA ASP A 883 -7.62 2.80 7.98
C ASP A 883 -8.81 2.33 8.83
N LEU A 884 -8.86 1.01 9.09
CA LEU A 884 -9.93 0.37 9.85
C LEU A 884 -9.88 0.69 11.35
N ALA A 885 -8.81 1.33 11.83
CA ALA A 885 -8.68 1.72 13.21
C ALA A 885 -9.73 2.79 13.57
N PRO A 886 -10.54 2.57 14.62
CA PRO A 886 -11.64 3.48 14.96
C PRO A 886 -11.17 4.81 15.57
N VAL A 887 -9.99 4.83 16.23
CA VAL A 887 -9.45 6.03 16.91
C VAL A 887 -7.96 6.19 16.64
N GLU A 888 -7.15 5.17 16.94
CA GLU A 888 -5.69 5.19 16.77
C GLU A 888 -5.29 4.74 15.35
N ASP A 889 -5.50 5.62 14.37
CA ASP A 889 -5.26 5.41 12.95
C ASP A 889 -3.81 5.67 12.53
N LEU A 890 -2.92 4.78 12.99
CA LEU A 890 -1.47 4.87 12.77
C LEU A 890 -1.09 4.85 11.28
N LEU A 891 -1.79 4.07 10.44
CA LEU A 891 -1.49 4.02 9.01
C LEU A 891 -1.76 5.37 8.36
N ARG A 892 -2.88 6.01 8.71
CA ARG A 892 -3.21 7.35 8.24
C ARG A 892 -2.21 8.40 8.72
N GLN A 893 -1.80 8.35 9.99
CA GLN A 893 -0.79 9.26 10.53
C GLN A 893 0.52 9.19 9.76
N GLN A 894 1.00 7.97 9.49
CA GLN A 894 2.25 7.78 8.75
C GLN A 894 2.11 8.18 7.28
N TYR A 895 1.01 7.81 6.62
CA TYR A 895 0.71 8.25 5.26
C TYR A 895 0.76 9.78 5.14
N LEU A 896 0.09 10.50 6.05
CA LEU A 896 0.08 11.96 6.05
C LEU A 896 1.49 12.54 6.20
N ARG A 897 2.26 12.06 7.19
CA ARG A 897 3.65 12.51 7.40
C ARG A 897 4.51 12.25 6.16
N SER A 898 4.48 11.04 5.60
CA SER A 898 5.34 10.67 4.48
C SER A 898 4.95 11.35 3.17
N TYR A 899 3.66 11.51 2.87
CA TYR A 899 3.24 12.19 1.63
C TYR A 899 3.45 13.70 1.71
N LEU A 900 3.25 14.34 2.87
CA LEU A 900 3.59 15.75 3.05
C LEU A 900 5.12 15.98 3.01
N GLN A 901 5.91 15.04 3.52
CA GLN A 901 7.37 15.06 3.41
C GLN A 901 7.82 15.06 1.93
N GLU A 902 7.21 14.25 1.08
CA GLU A 902 7.50 14.18 -0.36
C GLU A 902 6.94 15.39 -1.13
N GLY A 903 5.80 15.92 -0.71
CA GLY A 903 5.30 17.22 -1.21
C GLY A 903 6.26 18.38 -0.88
N LEU A 904 6.86 18.38 0.31
CA LEU A 904 7.85 19.38 0.71
C LEU A 904 9.13 19.25 -0.12
N LYS A 905 9.60 18.03 -0.38
CA LYS A 905 10.74 17.79 -1.29
C LYS A 905 10.46 18.37 -2.69
N ALA A 906 9.28 18.10 -3.25
CA ALA A 906 8.88 18.66 -4.54
C ALA A 906 8.88 20.20 -4.54
N TYR A 907 8.35 20.82 -3.47
CA TYR A 907 8.38 22.27 -3.30
C TYR A 907 9.81 22.83 -3.27
N LEU A 908 10.71 22.18 -2.53
CA LEU A 908 12.13 22.57 -2.45
C LEU A 908 12.88 22.34 -3.78
N ASP A 909 12.47 21.36 -4.57
CA ASP A 909 12.93 21.13 -5.96
C ASP A 909 12.40 22.19 -6.96
N GLY A 910 11.63 23.17 -6.48
CA GLY A 910 11.11 24.31 -7.23
C GLY A 910 9.76 24.06 -7.90
N VAL A 911 9.02 23.02 -7.50
CA VAL A 911 7.62 22.86 -7.90
C VAL A 911 6.76 23.92 -7.21
N ASN A 912 5.91 24.60 -7.97
CA ASN A 912 5.00 25.63 -7.47
C ASN A 912 3.79 25.03 -6.72
N LEU A 913 4.04 24.25 -5.67
CA LEU A 913 3.01 23.61 -4.84
C LEU A 913 2.46 24.61 -3.83
N GLN A 914 1.15 24.85 -3.85
CA GLN A 914 0.47 25.87 -3.03
C GLN A 914 -0.56 25.29 -2.05
N GLY A 915 -0.85 23.99 -2.10
CA GLY A 915 -1.81 23.39 -1.17
C GLY A 915 -1.89 21.88 -1.14
N PHE A 916 -2.34 21.35 0.00
CA PHE A 916 -2.57 19.94 0.24
C PHE A 916 -3.89 19.72 0.98
N TYR A 917 -4.79 18.95 0.38
CA TYR A 917 -6.12 18.64 0.90
C TYR A 917 -6.24 17.16 1.30
N VAL A 918 -6.47 16.91 2.58
CA VAL A 918 -6.61 15.56 3.14
C VAL A 918 -7.96 14.94 2.78
N TRP A 919 -7.94 13.75 2.21
CA TRP A 919 -9.11 12.92 1.91
C TRP A 919 -9.29 11.84 3.01
N LYS A 920 -10.35 11.86 3.83
CA LYS A 920 -11.47 12.81 3.81
C LYS A 920 -11.95 13.23 5.19
N PHE A 921 -12.87 14.20 5.23
CA PHE A 921 -13.38 14.74 6.49
C PHE A 921 -14.00 13.67 7.40
N GLN A 922 -14.97 12.87 6.95
CA GLN A 922 -15.69 11.94 7.83
C GLN A 922 -16.21 10.68 7.13
N ASP A 923 -16.38 9.61 7.91
CA ASP A 923 -16.76 8.27 7.46
C ASP A 923 -18.27 8.09 7.28
N TRP A 924 -18.92 8.65 6.26
CA TRP A 924 -20.39 8.48 6.14
C TRP A 924 -20.80 7.04 5.84
N HIS A 925 -20.50 6.49 4.67
CA HIS A 925 -20.79 5.10 4.27
C HIS A 925 -19.73 4.62 3.25
N GLY A 926 -18.86 3.68 3.62
CA GLY A 926 -17.80 3.20 2.74
C GLY A 926 -16.51 2.83 3.49
N PRO A 927 -15.40 2.61 2.76
CA PRO A 927 -14.09 2.40 3.37
C PRO A 927 -13.72 3.59 4.29
N GLN A 928 -13.08 3.29 5.41
CA GLN A 928 -12.86 4.24 6.51
C GLN A 928 -11.72 5.23 6.19
N TYR A 929 -11.96 6.22 5.33
CA TYR A 929 -11.01 7.28 4.95
C TYR A 929 -11.07 8.53 5.85
N GLY A 930 -12.10 8.66 6.68
CA GLY A 930 -12.45 9.83 7.45
C GLY A 930 -11.49 10.13 8.60
N LEU A 931 -11.17 11.40 8.80
CA LEU A 931 -10.54 11.94 10.02
C LEU A 931 -11.48 11.88 11.24
N PHE A 932 -12.79 11.87 10.98
CA PHE A 932 -13.83 11.67 11.98
C PHE A 932 -14.60 10.37 11.72
N THR A 933 -14.93 9.65 12.79
CA THR A 933 -15.86 8.52 12.74
C THR A 933 -17.29 9.00 12.46
N SER A 934 -18.15 8.14 11.91
CA SER A 934 -19.59 8.40 11.82
C SER A 934 -20.41 7.31 12.50
N ALA A 935 -20.48 7.34 13.83
CA ALA A 935 -21.45 6.53 14.56
C ALA A 935 -22.68 7.40 14.81
N ARG A 936 -23.84 7.01 14.26
CA ARG A 936 -25.18 7.64 14.41
C ARG A 936 -25.22 8.80 15.43
N LEU A 937 -24.98 10.03 14.94
CA LEU A 937 -25.08 11.32 15.65
C LEU A 937 -23.94 11.69 16.62
N GLN A 938 -22.85 10.91 16.69
CA GLN A 938 -21.63 11.25 17.45
C GLN A 938 -20.37 11.02 16.62
N SER A 939 -19.88 12.08 15.97
CA SER A 939 -18.59 12.07 15.28
C SER A 939 -17.46 12.26 16.29
N LYS A 940 -16.50 11.34 16.32
CA LYS A 940 -15.32 11.41 17.18
C LYS A 940 -14.07 11.69 16.34
N PRO A 941 -13.16 12.56 16.80
CA PRO A 941 -11.88 12.78 16.14
C PRO A 941 -10.99 11.54 16.27
N LYS A 942 -10.28 11.19 15.18
CA LYS A 942 -9.21 10.18 15.19
C LYS A 942 -7.84 10.83 15.49
N ALA A 943 -6.86 10.01 15.86
CA ALA A 943 -5.52 10.46 16.25
C ALA A 943 -4.77 11.20 15.13
N SER A 944 -5.04 10.87 13.86
CA SER A 944 -4.51 11.58 12.68
C SER A 944 -4.80 13.08 12.63
N ILE A 945 -5.87 13.55 13.30
CA ILE A 945 -6.14 14.99 13.42
C ILE A 945 -5.04 15.69 14.21
N ALA A 946 -4.55 15.08 15.30
CA ALA A 946 -3.48 15.66 16.10
C ALA A 946 -2.17 15.73 15.29
N ALA A 947 -1.85 14.66 14.55
CA ALA A 947 -0.68 14.64 13.67
C ALA A 947 -0.77 15.68 12.55
N TYR A 948 -1.95 15.85 11.93
CA TYR A 948 -2.12 16.87 10.89
C TYR A 948 -2.01 18.29 11.47
N ARG A 949 -2.64 18.53 12.63
CA ARG A 949 -2.59 19.84 13.31
C ARG A 949 -1.17 20.21 13.74
N GLU A 950 -0.37 19.24 14.14
CA GLU A 950 1.06 19.42 14.44
C GLU A 950 1.80 19.92 13.20
N ILE A 951 1.60 19.29 12.04
CA ILE A 951 2.26 19.71 10.78
C ILE A 951 1.82 21.11 10.37
N ILE A 952 0.52 21.43 10.48
CA ILE A 952 -0.02 22.76 10.18
C ILE A 952 0.58 23.82 11.11
N ALA A 953 0.65 23.55 12.41
CA ALA A 953 1.16 24.50 13.39
C ALA A 953 2.61 24.90 13.15
N HIS A 954 3.39 24.01 12.54
CA HIS A 954 4.77 24.27 12.15
C HIS A 954 4.91 24.72 10.69
N SER A 955 3.82 24.83 9.92
CA SER A 955 3.85 25.08 8.47
C SER A 955 4.76 24.09 7.71
N GLY A 956 4.88 22.84 8.16
CA GLY A 956 5.81 21.87 7.60
C GLY A 956 6.45 20.95 8.66
N LEU A 957 7.72 20.61 8.45
CA LEU A 957 8.49 19.65 9.25
C LEU A 957 9.81 20.31 9.71
N PRO A 958 9.82 21.03 10.85
CA PRO A 958 10.92 21.92 11.26
C PRO A 958 12.10 21.22 11.96
N ASN A 959 13.19 21.98 12.18
CA ASN A 959 14.40 21.55 12.91
C ASN A 959 14.24 21.55 14.45
N ASN A 960 13.55 22.55 15.01
CA ASN A 960 13.35 22.75 16.44
C ASN A 960 11.93 23.31 16.68
N ALA A 961 11.29 22.92 17.80
CA ALA A 961 9.94 23.35 18.17
C ALA A 961 9.77 24.86 18.43
N THR A 962 10.85 25.64 18.37
CA THR A 962 10.89 27.07 18.69
C THR A 962 10.93 27.99 17.47
N GLU A 963 11.10 27.47 16.25
CA GLU A 963 11.07 28.27 15.02
C GLU A 963 9.65 28.36 14.48
N GLN A 964 8.93 29.44 14.79
CA GLN A 964 7.70 29.80 14.07
C GLN A 964 8.08 30.65 12.84
N PRO A 965 7.96 30.13 11.62
CA PRO A 965 8.40 30.85 10.41
C PRO A 965 7.46 32.01 10.06
N CYS A 966 6.16 31.85 10.29
CA CYS A 966 5.16 32.87 9.98
C CYS A 966 4.89 33.70 11.24
N LYS A 967 5.69 34.74 11.48
CA LYS A 967 5.28 35.82 12.38
C LYS A 967 4.00 36.44 11.82
N SER A 968 3.01 36.64 12.68
CA SER A 968 1.69 37.22 12.39
C SER A 968 1.74 38.69 11.96
N SER A 969 2.64 39.08 11.04
CA SER A 969 2.91 40.48 10.71
C SER A 969 2.73 40.86 9.23
N GLU A 970 2.22 39.97 8.36
CA GLU A 970 1.95 40.35 6.96
C GLU A 970 0.51 40.12 6.47
N LEU A 971 -0.39 39.56 7.29
CA LEU A 971 -1.83 39.59 7.02
C LEU A 971 -2.51 40.55 7.98
N HIS A 972 -2.99 41.67 7.42
CA HIS A 972 -3.64 42.81 8.08
C HIS A 972 -2.70 43.84 8.74
N LYS A 973 -2.54 44.99 8.08
CA LYS A 973 -2.50 46.26 8.82
C LYS A 973 -3.84 46.42 9.54
N SER A 974 -4.00 45.79 10.71
CA SER A 974 -5.12 46.10 11.59
C SER A 974 -4.84 47.45 12.23
N CYS A 975 -5.80 48.36 12.11
CA CYS A 975 -5.79 49.57 12.90
C CYS A 975 -6.00 49.15 14.36
N SER A 976 -4.93 49.18 15.17
CA SER A 976 -4.96 48.86 16.60
C SER A 976 -6.01 49.67 17.36
N THR A 977 -6.29 50.89 16.87
CA THR A 977 -7.36 51.77 17.37
C THR A 977 -8.76 51.19 17.11
N CYS A 978 -8.99 50.54 15.96
CA CYS A 978 -10.28 49.92 15.64
C CYS A 978 -10.56 48.69 16.50
N GLU A 979 -9.56 47.86 16.80
CA GLU A 979 -9.71 46.69 17.67
C GLU A 979 -10.04 47.09 19.11
N TRP A 980 -9.40 48.14 19.62
CA TRP A 980 -9.68 48.69 20.95
C TRP A 980 -11.09 49.29 21.04
N ILE A 981 -11.54 50.01 20.00
CA ILE A 981 -12.90 50.55 19.91
C ILE A 981 -13.94 49.43 19.83
N PHE A 982 -13.67 48.36 19.05
CA PHE A 982 -14.60 47.23 18.93
C PHE A 982 -14.69 46.40 20.22
N ARG A 983 -13.57 46.15 20.90
CA ARG A 983 -13.57 45.43 22.20
C ARG A 983 -14.29 46.21 23.30
N ASN A 984 -14.22 47.53 23.28
CA ASN A 984 -14.79 48.38 24.32
C ASN A 984 -16.08 49.09 23.90
N LYS A 985 -16.76 48.62 22.84
CA LYS A 985 -18.02 49.22 22.35
C LYS A 985 -19.07 49.37 23.45
N ALA A 986 -19.23 48.36 24.30
CA ALA A 986 -20.15 48.41 25.43
C ALA A 986 -19.75 49.49 26.45
N LEU A 987 -18.46 49.59 26.79
CA LEU A 987 -17.91 50.60 27.71
C LEU A 987 -17.99 52.02 27.16
N LEU A 988 -17.78 52.20 25.84
CA LEU A 988 -17.90 53.50 25.17
C LEU A 988 -19.35 53.97 25.09
N VAL A 989 -20.30 53.06 24.82
CA VAL A 989 -21.74 53.37 24.87
C VAL A 989 -22.18 53.66 26.30
N PHE A 990 -21.73 52.86 27.28
CA PHE A 990 -22.04 53.09 28.70
C PHE A 990 -21.46 54.42 29.22
N GLY A 991 -20.22 54.73 28.84
CA GLY A 991 -19.55 56.00 29.14
C GLY A 991 -20.23 57.19 28.44
N GLY A 992 -20.68 57.02 27.19
CA GLY A 992 -21.48 58.01 26.47
C GLY A 992 -22.83 58.27 27.14
N CYS A 993 -23.53 57.22 27.58
CA CYS A 993 -24.78 57.36 28.33
C CYS A 993 -24.57 58.02 29.71
N LEU A 994 -23.48 57.72 30.40
CA LEU A 994 -23.10 58.36 31.67
C LEU A 994 -22.76 59.85 31.49
N LEU A 995 -22.07 60.21 30.40
CA LEU A 995 -21.77 61.61 30.08
C LEU A 995 -23.02 62.39 29.69
N ILE A 996 -23.94 61.79 28.92
CA ILE A 996 -25.22 62.42 28.57
C ILE A 996 -26.10 62.61 29.81
N THR A 997 -26.16 61.61 30.70
CA THR A 997 -26.91 61.74 31.96
C THR A 997 -26.25 62.74 32.92
N ALA A 998 -24.93 62.79 33.02
CA ALA A 998 -24.22 63.82 33.79
C ALA A 998 -24.41 65.22 33.21
N ALA A 999 -24.43 65.37 31.88
CA ALA A 999 -24.71 66.64 31.22
C ALA A 999 -26.16 67.07 31.44
N MET A 1000 -27.14 66.16 31.37
CA MET A 1000 -28.55 66.41 31.68
C MET A 1000 -28.75 66.79 33.15
N LEU A 1001 -28.07 66.12 34.09
CA LEU A 1001 -28.10 66.49 35.52
C LEU A 1001 -27.41 67.84 35.76
N GLY A 1002 -26.30 68.11 35.06
CA GLY A 1002 -25.60 69.39 35.12
C GLY A 1002 -26.46 70.54 34.61
N THR A 1003 -27.14 70.38 33.47
CA THR A 1003 -28.07 71.37 32.95
C THR A 1003 -29.30 71.53 33.83
N LEU A 1004 -29.80 70.45 34.46
CA LEU A 1004 -30.88 70.53 35.44
C LEU A 1004 -30.44 71.28 36.71
N VAL A 1005 -29.24 71.04 37.21
CA VAL A 1005 -28.67 71.76 38.38
C VAL A 1005 -28.43 73.22 38.05
N VAL A 1006 -27.88 73.53 36.86
CA VAL A 1006 -27.72 74.91 36.37
C VAL A 1006 -29.09 75.58 36.21
N TYR A 1007 -30.09 74.89 35.68
CA TYR A 1007 -31.46 75.38 35.58
C TYR A 1007 -32.07 75.65 36.96
N VAL A 1008 -31.88 74.75 37.94
CA VAL A 1008 -32.35 74.94 39.33
C VAL A 1008 -31.61 76.09 40.02
N ILE A 1009 -30.32 76.28 39.75
CA ILE A 1009 -29.53 77.40 40.27
C ILE A 1009 -30.00 78.71 39.64
N ILE A 1010 -30.23 78.76 38.32
CA ILE A 1010 -30.77 79.92 37.60
C ILE A 1010 -32.20 80.23 38.06
N ALA A 1011 -33.05 79.22 38.22
CA ALA A 1011 -34.40 79.36 38.75
C ALA A 1011 -34.40 79.89 40.19
N ARG A 1012 -33.49 79.42 41.06
CA ARG A 1012 -33.29 79.97 42.42
C ARG A 1012 -32.70 81.38 42.42
N ARG A 1013 -31.87 81.73 41.43
CA ARG A 1013 -31.29 83.08 41.26
C ARG A 1013 -32.35 84.07 40.78
N ASN A 1014 -33.21 83.66 39.85
CA ASN A 1014 -34.37 84.43 39.39
C ASN A 1014 -35.41 84.60 40.51
N HIS A 1015 -35.63 83.57 41.35
CA HIS A 1015 -36.49 83.68 42.54
C HIS A 1015 -35.92 84.63 43.63
N LYS A 1016 -34.60 84.86 43.65
CA LYS A 1016 -33.93 85.86 44.52
C LYS A 1016 -33.90 87.26 43.91
N GLN A 1017 -33.95 87.41 42.58
CA GLN A 1017 -34.10 88.71 41.90
C GLN A 1017 -35.56 89.21 41.88
N ASP A 1018 -36.56 88.33 41.93
CA ASP A 1018 -37.97 88.73 42.00
C ASP A 1018 -38.43 89.19 43.40
N ARG A 1019 -37.67 88.85 44.46
CA ARG A 1019 -37.88 89.40 45.81
C ARG A 1019 -37.36 90.85 45.99
N GLY A 1020 -36.70 91.42 44.99
CA GLY A 1020 -36.20 92.81 45.00
C GLY A 1020 -37.08 93.82 44.25
N ARG A 1021 -37.99 93.37 43.38
CA ARG A 1021 -38.89 94.25 42.60
C ARG A 1021 -40.36 94.21 43.01
N HIS A 1022 -40.75 93.30 43.92
CA HIS A 1022 -42.12 93.15 44.43
C HIS A 1022 -42.37 93.89 45.77
N LYS A 1023 -41.77 95.08 45.96
CA LYS A 1023 -42.05 96.00 47.09
C LYS A 1023 -42.41 97.43 46.66
N ARG A 1024 -42.69 97.65 45.37
CA ARG A 1024 -43.34 98.87 44.88
C ARG A 1024 -44.39 98.48 43.84
N ARG A 1025 -45.60 99.00 44.01
CA ARG A 1025 -46.80 98.82 43.18
C ARG A 1025 -47.71 97.65 43.56
N VAL A 1026 -48.08 97.62 44.85
CA VAL A 1026 -49.51 97.58 45.18
C VAL A 1026 -50.10 98.94 44.79
N ILE A 1027 -51.38 98.94 44.39
CA ILE A 1027 -52.18 100.03 43.82
C ILE A 1027 -52.04 100.06 42.29
N GLN A 1028 -52.89 99.29 41.59
CA GLN A 1028 -54.15 99.83 41.06
C GLN A 1028 -54.87 98.73 40.26
N MET A 1029 -55.63 97.87 40.95
CA MET A 1029 -56.70 97.12 40.29
C MET A 1029 -57.82 98.08 39.97
N ARG A 1030 -58.13 98.30 38.68
CA ARG A 1030 -59.50 98.28 38.17
C ARG A 1030 -59.56 98.52 36.65
N LYS A 1031 -60.20 97.55 36.00
CA LYS A 1031 -61.24 97.68 34.95
C LYS A 1031 -60.90 97.09 33.58
N ASN A 1032 -61.88 96.29 33.16
CA ASN A 1032 -62.40 96.07 31.81
C ASN A 1032 -61.52 95.22 30.88
N LYS A 1033 -62.04 94.41 29.97
CA LYS A 1033 -63.37 93.84 29.62
C LYS A 1033 -63.03 92.97 28.39
N GLY A 1034 -63.80 91.90 28.15
CA GLY A 1034 -64.09 91.46 26.77
C GLY A 1034 -63.33 90.25 26.25
N ALA A 1035 -64.12 89.24 25.86
CA ALA A 1035 -63.82 88.09 24.99
C ALA A 1035 -63.61 88.52 23.51
N PRO A 1036 -63.66 87.63 22.47
CA PRO A 1036 -63.34 86.20 22.32
C PRO A 1036 -62.46 85.92 21.05
N MET A 1037 -62.29 84.63 20.68
CA MET A 1037 -62.30 84.02 19.31
C MET A 1037 -61.09 83.20 18.84
N LEU A 1038 -61.39 81.91 18.61
CA LEU A 1038 -61.25 81.06 17.40
C LEU A 1038 -59.93 80.92 16.60
N LEU A 1039 -59.47 79.66 16.58
CA LEU A 1039 -59.22 78.74 15.44
C LEU A 1039 -58.10 78.98 14.39
N CYS A 1040 -57.19 77.99 14.36
CA CYS A 1040 -56.44 77.39 13.22
C CYS A 1040 -55.47 78.27 12.40
N PRO A 1041 -54.57 77.73 11.53
CA PRO A 1041 -54.42 76.34 11.04
C PRO A 1041 -52.99 75.71 11.00
N THR A 1042 -53.00 74.37 10.91
CA THR A 1042 -52.28 73.39 10.02
C THR A 1042 -50.99 73.79 9.25
N VAL A 1043 -49.90 73.03 9.37
CA VAL A 1043 -49.43 71.83 8.58
C VAL A 1043 -48.95 72.18 7.16
N GLU A 1044 -47.71 71.81 6.81
CA GLU A 1044 -47.39 71.05 5.60
C GLU A 1044 -45.92 70.54 5.56
N TYR A 1045 -45.82 69.27 5.15
CA TYR A 1045 -44.72 68.41 4.65
C TYR A 1045 -43.38 68.26 5.38
#